data_AF-A0A7K2DHZ7-F1
#
_entry.id   AF-A0A7K2DHZ7-F1
#
_cell.length_a   1.000
_cell.length_b   1.000
_cell.length_c   1.000
_cell.angle_alpha   90.00
_cell.angle_beta   90.00
_cell.angle_gamma   90.00
#
_symmetry.space_group_name_H-M   'P 1'
#
loop_
_entity.id
_entity.type
_entity.pdbx_description
1 polymer ?
#
loop_
_entity_poly.entity_id
_entity_poly.type
_entity_poly.pdbx_seq_one_letter_code
_entity_poly.pdbx_strand_id
1 'polypeptide(L)'
;MHQEAERWLAADTDPGTRAELQDLLDGDPAELERRFSGRLAFGTAGIRGPMGAGPARMNRVLVRTVTWALAERLLQDGPPDGAVIVGHDARHGSKDFATDTARVLAGRGIGVRMLPGELPTPVLAFAVKNLDAPAGVMVTASHNPRSDNGYKVYWRGGRLLAAPIDEEIGRIIDRTAPPTESDLAPGDDALITAAGDEEVEAYVEAVMGLLAPGGPRSVRMAYTPLHGVGADTFLRAVSKAGFDPPALVADQAEPDPDFTTTPFPNPEETGVLDRLLRLASDTGADVALAHDPDADRLGVAVPDGGRWRLLTGDETGCLLAEHLLRRSAPGNGGEHRRPRLVINTVVSSRLLPRIAAGHGADWVETPTGFKWIMQARSQRSGHELVLGYEDALGYAVGDAVRDKDGIGAALAMAELVAHLKTEGRTLPGLLDDLHRRHGVHATGQRSVRFEAAPGDEPPMARSMAALRASPPTELARAAMTTVHDLAGGSEHLPPVDVVVLELYGAEARVIVRPSGTEPKMKVYAEAVVDVDDGGGLRSARVEARTRITELLDAAVRYVADPERHGRDGITAAAEAPSTGKTATVTPTTEPSDGSRADDLQRADDLRLVVRCTDLTTLEGDDTPGRIRVLCSQALRPDPADPTVGPVAAVCVYPALAGLAAELLAGTPVAVASVAGAFPSGLSPLEVKVAEVQAAVAAGSQEIDTVLNRSAFLSGRSDT
;
A
#
# COMPACT_ATOMS: atom_id res chain seq x y z
N MET A 1 -4.11 19.61 29.74
CA MET A 1 -4.19 18.14 29.81
C MET A 1 -5.29 17.63 30.74
N HIS A 2 -5.14 17.51 32.07
CA HIS A 2 -6.19 16.86 32.90
C HIS A 2 -7.58 17.50 32.75
N GLN A 3 -7.67 18.83 32.87
CA GLN A 3 -8.93 19.57 32.64
C GLN A 3 -9.47 19.42 31.20
N GLU A 4 -8.59 19.18 30.23
CA GLU A 4 -8.98 18.97 28.84
C GLU A 4 -9.55 17.57 28.64
N ALA A 5 -8.95 16.57 29.27
CA ALA A 5 -9.46 15.21 29.32
C ALA A 5 -10.80 15.13 30.06
N GLU A 6 -10.99 15.85 31.16
CA GLU A 6 -12.29 15.97 31.83
C GLU A 6 -13.36 16.61 30.92
N ARG A 7 -13.01 17.66 30.17
CA ARG A 7 -13.92 18.24 29.16
C ARG A 7 -14.25 17.27 28.04
N TRP A 8 -13.25 16.52 27.56
CA TRP A 8 -13.44 15.47 26.55
C TRP A 8 -14.38 14.37 27.06
N LEU A 9 -14.16 13.89 28.28
CA LEU A 9 -14.98 12.89 28.96
C LEU A 9 -16.43 13.34 29.14
N ALA A 10 -16.66 14.63 29.37
CA ALA A 10 -17.99 15.21 29.49
C ALA A 10 -18.74 15.32 28.14
N ALA A 11 -18.01 15.52 27.05
CA ALA A 11 -18.57 15.55 25.70
C ALA A 11 -18.75 14.15 25.08
N ASP A 12 -18.04 13.15 25.60
CA ASP A 12 -18.08 11.78 25.07
C ASP A 12 -19.38 11.06 25.45
N THR A 13 -20.10 10.64 24.42
CA THR A 13 -21.38 9.91 24.54
C THR A 13 -21.22 8.41 24.30
N ASP A 14 -20.04 7.95 23.86
CA ASP A 14 -19.77 6.54 23.69
C ASP A 14 -19.38 5.90 25.04
N PRO A 15 -20.13 4.88 25.53
CA PRO A 15 -19.83 4.27 26.81
C PRO A 15 -18.44 3.62 26.88
N GLY A 16 -17.93 3.11 25.76
CA GLY A 16 -16.65 2.42 25.68
C GLY A 16 -15.48 3.38 25.82
N THR A 17 -15.41 4.40 24.96
CA THR A 17 -14.32 5.39 25.03
C THR A 17 -14.42 6.28 26.27
N ARG A 18 -15.62 6.50 26.80
CA ARG A 18 -15.80 7.19 28.07
C ARG A 18 -15.25 6.38 29.25
N ALA A 19 -15.52 5.07 29.30
CA ALA A 19 -14.94 4.20 30.33
C ALA A 19 -13.41 4.12 30.20
N GLU A 20 -12.91 3.95 28.97
CA GLU A 20 -11.47 3.94 28.70
C GLU A 20 -10.80 5.25 29.14
N LEU A 21 -11.39 6.41 28.86
CA LEU A 21 -10.84 7.70 29.30
C LEU A 21 -10.85 7.88 30.81
N GLN A 22 -11.90 7.40 31.48
CA GLN A 22 -11.98 7.43 32.94
C GLN A 22 -10.86 6.58 33.56
N ASP A 23 -10.61 5.38 33.04
CA ASP A 23 -9.52 4.51 33.52
C ASP A 23 -8.14 5.19 33.36
N LEU A 24 -7.91 5.90 32.25
CA LEU A 24 -6.68 6.66 32.02
C LEU A 24 -6.51 7.83 33.01
N LEU A 25 -7.59 8.54 33.32
CA LEU A 25 -7.58 9.62 34.31
C LEU A 25 -7.27 9.10 35.72
N ASP A 26 -7.75 7.91 36.04
CA ASP A 26 -7.60 7.32 37.37
C ASP A 26 -6.26 6.60 37.58
N GLY A 27 -5.62 6.10 36.50
CA GLY A 27 -4.53 5.11 36.65
C GLY A 27 -3.33 5.20 35.71
N ASP A 28 -3.37 5.94 34.60
CA ASP A 28 -2.28 5.93 33.60
C ASP A 28 -1.98 7.33 33.03
N PRO A 29 -1.26 8.17 33.79
CA PRO A 29 -0.95 9.54 33.36
C PRO A 29 -0.05 9.61 32.12
N ALA A 30 0.80 8.60 31.87
CA ALA A 30 1.71 8.58 30.72
C ALA A 30 0.95 8.29 29.42
N GLU A 31 0.03 7.33 29.45
CA GLU A 31 -0.86 7.07 28.33
C GLU A 31 -1.81 8.26 28.07
N LEU A 32 -2.34 8.86 29.14
CA LEU A 32 -3.16 10.06 29.02
C LEU A 32 -2.40 11.19 28.33
N GLU A 33 -1.14 11.45 28.71
CA GLU A 33 -0.28 12.43 28.05
C GLU A 33 -0.02 12.08 26.58
N ARG A 34 0.24 10.81 26.26
CA ARG A 34 0.39 10.37 24.87
C ARG A 34 -0.85 10.64 24.03
N ARG A 35 -2.06 10.49 24.59
CA ARG A 35 -3.32 10.71 23.87
C ARG A 35 -3.76 12.17 23.77
N PHE A 36 -3.27 13.04 24.66
CA PHE A 36 -3.66 14.46 24.74
C PHE A 36 -2.54 15.45 24.41
N SER A 37 -1.33 14.98 24.10
CA SER A 37 -0.21 15.81 23.60
C SER A 37 -0.42 16.33 22.18
N GLY A 38 -1.40 15.79 21.46
CA GLY A 38 -1.79 16.21 20.12
C GLY A 38 -3.07 15.52 19.67
N ARG A 39 -3.42 15.68 18.38
CA ARG A 39 -4.59 15.05 17.77
C ARG A 39 -4.26 14.44 16.43
N LEU A 40 -5.13 13.55 15.96
CA LEU A 40 -5.09 13.11 14.57
C LEU A 40 -5.36 14.31 13.64
N ALA A 41 -4.59 14.42 12.55
CA ALA A 41 -4.65 15.51 11.58
C ALA A 41 -4.92 15.01 10.16
N PHE A 42 -5.28 15.92 9.25
CA PHE A 42 -5.52 15.58 7.85
C PHE A 42 -4.22 15.11 7.18
N GLY A 43 -4.22 13.86 6.71
CA GLY A 43 -3.18 13.31 5.84
C GLY A 43 -3.50 13.48 4.35
N THR A 44 -2.90 12.64 3.51
CA THR A 44 -3.14 12.63 2.06
C THR A 44 -4.55 12.16 1.68
N ALA A 45 -5.20 11.39 2.56
CA ALA A 45 -6.51 10.78 2.32
C ALA A 45 -7.41 10.83 3.57
N GLY A 46 -7.50 12.02 4.19
CA GLY A 46 -8.32 12.27 5.37
C GLY A 46 -7.59 12.09 6.70
N ILE A 47 -8.36 12.11 7.79
CA ILE A 47 -7.89 11.77 9.14
C ILE A 47 -8.05 10.26 9.33
N ARG A 48 -7.03 9.58 9.84
CA ARG A 48 -7.08 8.13 10.10
C ARG A 48 -6.30 7.79 11.36
N GLY A 49 -6.74 6.76 12.05
CA GLY A 49 -6.00 6.22 13.18
C GLY A 49 -6.79 5.14 13.93
N PRO A 50 -6.16 4.52 14.93
CA PRO A 50 -6.83 3.55 15.78
C PRO A 50 -7.99 4.21 16.52
N MET A 51 -9.08 3.48 16.67
CA MET A 51 -10.21 3.88 17.50
C MET A 51 -9.83 3.85 18.98
N GLY A 52 -10.43 4.74 19.77
CA GLY A 52 -10.21 4.82 21.22
C GLY A 52 -10.41 6.22 21.80
N ALA A 53 -10.29 6.35 23.11
CA ALA A 53 -10.42 7.61 23.84
C ALA A 53 -9.34 8.65 23.51
N GLY A 54 -9.72 9.92 23.54
CA GLY A 54 -8.81 11.07 23.43
C GLY A 54 -8.57 11.59 21.99
N PRO A 55 -7.96 12.77 21.85
CA PRO A 55 -7.84 13.46 20.55
C PRO A 55 -6.86 12.79 19.56
N ALA A 56 -5.90 12.00 20.04
CA ALA A 56 -4.98 11.22 19.20
C ALA A 56 -5.56 9.86 18.72
N ARG A 57 -6.88 9.68 18.81
CA ARG A 57 -7.61 8.46 18.42
C ARG A 57 -8.87 8.82 17.65
N MET A 58 -9.36 7.89 16.82
CA MET A 58 -10.67 8.03 16.19
C MET A 58 -11.77 7.72 17.20
N ASN A 59 -12.68 8.67 17.40
CA ASN A 59 -13.86 8.53 18.26
C ASN A 59 -14.90 9.58 17.89
N ARG A 60 -16.08 9.47 18.50
CA ARG A 60 -17.24 10.35 18.24
C ARG A 60 -16.93 11.81 18.55
N VAL A 61 -16.20 12.10 19.63
CA VAL A 61 -15.85 13.47 20.02
C VAL A 61 -14.94 14.13 18.98
N LEU A 62 -13.91 13.43 18.51
CA LEU A 62 -13.04 13.94 17.44
C LEU A 62 -13.84 14.17 16.15
N VAL A 63 -14.68 13.21 15.74
CA VAL A 63 -15.53 13.34 14.53
C VAL A 63 -16.47 14.53 14.63
N ARG A 64 -17.12 14.74 15.78
CA ARG A 64 -17.99 15.90 16.03
C ARG A 64 -17.20 17.20 15.94
N THR A 65 -16.01 17.25 16.54
CA THR A 65 -15.14 18.45 16.55
C THR A 65 -14.64 18.80 15.14
N VAL A 66 -14.21 17.79 14.37
CA VAL A 66 -13.78 17.97 12.97
C VAL A 66 -14.96 18.40 12.10
N THR A 67 -16.14 17.82 12.29
CA THR A 67 -17.35 18.21 11.56
C THR A 67 -17.77 19.63 11.90
N TRP A 68 -17.66 20.05 13.17
CA TRP A 68 -17.95 21.42 13.59
C TRP A 68 -17.04 22.41 12.87
N ALA A 69 -15.74 22.10 12.81
CA ALA A 69 -14.78 22.92 12.10
C ALA A 69 -15.05 23.01 10.59
N LEU A 70 -15.45 21.88 9.98
CA LEU A 70 -15.90 21.84 8.59
C LEU A 70 -17.14 22.74 8.39
N ALA A 71 -18.12 22.66 9.27
CA ALA A 71 -19.34 23.48 9.23
C ALA A 71 -19.01 24.97 9.37
N GLU A 72 -18.17 25.35 10.33
CA GLU A 72 -17.71 26.72 10.50
C GLU A 72 -17.02 27.22 9.23
N ARG A 73 -16.15 26.41 8.62
CA ARG A 73 -15.47 26.80 7.40
C ARG A 73 -16.41 26.96 6.21
N LEU A 74 -17.40 26.07 6.06
CA LEU A 74 -18.41 26.17 5.00
C LEU A 74 -19.22 27.47 5.12
N LEU A 75 -19.60 27.85 6.34
CA LEU A 75 -20.39 29.06 6.61
C LEU A 75 -19.62 30.37 6.47
N GLN A 76 -18.28 30.35 6.44
CA GLN A 76 -17.47 31.56 6.23
C GLN A 76 -17.70 32.20 4.85
N ASP A 77 -18.03 31.39 3.84
CA ASP A 77 -18.37 31.87 2.50
C ASP A 77 -19.87 32.25 2.37
N GLY A 78 -20.63 32.19 3.48
CA GLY A 78 -22.10 32.22 3.51
C GLY A 78 -22.71 30.81 3.62
N PRO A 79 -24.03 30.68 3.85
CA PRO A 79 -24.71 29.39 3.82
C PRO A 79 -24.48 28.71 2.46
N PRO A 80 -24.00 27.46 2.42
CA PRO A 80 -23.75 26.79 1.16
C PRO A 80 -25.06 26.49 0.41
N ASP A 81 -25.04 26.61 -0.91
CA ASP A 81 -26.08 26.04 -1.75
C ASP A 81 -25.94 24.50 -1.76
N GLY A 82 -27.06 23.79 -1.61
CA GLY A 82 -27.08 22.33 -1.61
C GLY A 82 -26.72 21.67 -0.27
N ALA A 83 -26.64 20.35 -0.29
CA ALA A 83 -26.42 19.52 0.90
C ALA A 83 -25.03 18.88 0.87
N VAL A 84 -24.40 18.76 2.05
CA VAL A 84 -23.18 17.97 2.22
C VAL A 84 -23.53 16.48 2.06
N ILE A 85 -22.77 15.76 1.23
CA ILE A 85 -22.98 14.33 1.01
C ILE A 85 -22.22 13.54 2.08
N VAL A 86 -22.88 12.61 2.77
CA VAL A 86 -22.26 11.80 3.83
C VAL A 86 -22.45 10.32 3.53
N GLY A 87 -21.38 9.54 3.63
CA GLY A 87 -21.39 8.10 3.41
C GLY A 87 -20.38 7.40 4.32
N HIS A 88 -20.46 6.07 4.40
CA HIS A 88 -19.60 5.29 5.27
C HIS A 88 -19.36 3.87 4.74
N ASP A 89 -18.27 3.25 5.18
CA ASP A 89 -18.02 1.83 4.99
C ASP A 89 -18.64 0.98 6.12
N ALA A 90 -18.41 -0.34 6.07
CA ALA A 90 -18.98 -1.31 7.01
C ALA A 90 -18.24 -1.41 8.35
N ARG A 91 -17.15 -0.67 8.59
CA ARG A 91 -16.34 -0.84 9.82
C ARG A 91 -17.14 -0.50 11.09
N HIS A 92 -16.72 -1.09 12.21
CA HIS A 92 -17.23 -0.73 13.53
C HIS A 92 -17.14 0.79 13.75
N GLY A 93 -18.23 1.38 14.23
CA GLY A 93 -18.34 2.82 14.49
C GLY A 93 -18.55 3.72 13.26
N SER A 94 -18.37 3.22 12.03
CA SER A 94 -18.48 4.06 10.81
C SER A 94 -19.85 4.71 10.67
N LYS A 95 -20.92 3.95 10.94
CA LYS A 95 -22.31 4.45 10.93
C LYS A 95 -22.57 5.52 11.99
N ASP A 96 -22.02 5.36 13.19
CA ASP A 96 -22.20 6.31 14.29
C ASP A 96 -21.46 7.63 13.99
N PHE A 97 -20.26 7.54 13.43
CA PHE A 97 -19.51 8.71 12.97
C PHE A 97 -20.24 9.45 11.85
N ALA A 98 -20.79 8.74 10.85
CA ALA A 98 -21.57 9.36 9.79
C ALA A 98 -22.84 10.03 10.32
N THR A 99 -23.51 9.40 11.29
CA THR A 99 -24.68 9.97 11.97
C THR A 99 -24.33 11.24 12.75
N ASP A 100 -23.25 11.21 13.54
CA ASP A 100 -22.77 12.38 14.27
C ASP A 100 -22.37 13.53 13.32
N THR A 101 -21.74 13.21 12.19
CA THR A 101 -21.44 14.19 11.14
C THR A 101 -22.70 14.88 10.63
N ALA A 102 -23.73 14.11 10.28
CA ALA A 102 -24.99 14.67 9.80
C ALA A 102 -25.64 15.59 10.83
N ARG A 103 -25.68 15.16 12.08
CA ARG A 103 -26.29 15.89 13.19
C ARG A 103 -25.56 17.17 13.55
N VAL A 104 -24.23 17.18 13.48
CA VAL A 104 -23.43 18.40 13.68
C VAL A 104 -23.69 19.39 12.55
N LEU A 105 -23.67 18.95 11.28
CA LEU A 105 -23.93 19.83 10.14
C LEU A 105 -25.35 20.42 10.18
N ALA A 106 -26.36 19.59 10.43
CA ALA A 106 -27.75 20.04 10.56
C ALA A 106 -27.95 21.00 11.75
N GLY A 107 -27.32 20.73 12.90
CA GLY A 107 -27.32 21.63 14.06
C GLY A 107 -26.70 23.01 13.78
N ARG A 108 -25.87 23.09 12.73
CA ARG A 108 -25.27 24.32 12.21
C ARG A 108 -26.07 24.95 11.05
N GLY A 109 -27.24 24.41 10.74
CA GLY A 109 -28.12 24.89 9.68
C GLY A 109 -27.67 24.49 8.27
N ILE A 110 -26.79 23.48 8.13
CA ILE A 110 -26.30 22.98 6.85
C ILE A 110 -27.09 21.73 6.47
N GLY A 111 -27.65 21.71 5.26
CA GLY A 111 -28.33 20.54 4.71
C GLY A 111 -27.38 19.36 4.53
N VAL A 112 -27.86 18.15 4.79
CA VAL A 112 -27.11 16.90 4.67
C VAL A 112 -27.90 15.91 3.84
N ARG A 113 -27.19 15.21 2.96
CA ARG A 113 -27.72 14.08 2.20
C ARG A 113 -26.90 12.83 2.50
N MET A 114 -27.51 11.92 3.24
CA MET A 114 -26.95 10.62 3.62
C MET A 114 -27.06 9.65 2.45
N LEU A 115 -25.96 9.09 1.98
CA LEU A 115 -25.99 7.99 1.02
C LEU A 115 -26.64 6.74 1.63
N PRO A 116 -27.30 5.87 0.84
CA PRO A 116 -28.00 4.72 1.37
C PRO A 116 -27.03 3.63 1.80
N GLY A 117 -27.12 3.19 3.06
CA GLY A 117 -26.34 2.07 3.58
C GLY A 117 -24.83 2.29 3.52
N GLU A 118 -24.11 1.18 3.37
CA GLU A 118 -22.66 1.13 3.27
C GLU A 118 -22.25 1.14 1.80
N LEU A 119 -21.42 2.10 1.38
CA LEU A 119 -21.12 2.32 -0.02
C LEU A 119 -19.64 2.61 -0.30
N PRO A 120 -19.14 2.32 -1.52
CA PRO A 120 -17.78 2.64 -1.90
C PRO A 120 -17.45 4.14 -1.85
N THR A 121 -16.20 4.44 -1.49
CA THR A 121 -15.63 5.79 -1.60
C THR A 121 -15.85 6.45 -2.97
N PRO A 122 -15.64 5.77 -4.12
CA PRO A 122 -15.86 6.40 -5.43
C PRO A 122 -17.30 6.84 -5.70
N VAL A 123 -18.32 6.20 -5.09
CA VAL A 123 -19.73 6.63 -5.21
C VAL A 123 -19.91 7.98 -4.53
N LEU A 124 -19.34 8.18 -3.34
CA LEU A 124 -19.40 9.46 -2.64
C LEU A 124 -18.64 10.56 -3.40
N ALA A 125 -17.41 10.29 -3.83
CA ALA A 125 -16.62 11.24 -4.59
C ALA A 125 -17.32 11.66 -5.89
N PHE A 126 -17.96 10.70 -6.57
CA PHE A 126 -18.82 10.97 -7.73
C PHE A 126 -20.02 11.83 -7.36
N ALA A 127 -20.79 11.49 -6.32
CA ALA A 127 -21.99 12.21 -5.92
C ALA A 127 -21.69 13.68 -5.57
N VAL A 128 -20.60 13.95 -4.85
CA VAL A 128 -20.17 15.32 -4.53
C VAL A 128 -19.93 16.13 -5.80
N LYS A 129 -19.27 15.54 -6.80
CA LYS A 129 -19.04 16.20 -8.10
C LYS A 129 -20.34 16.36 -8.90
N ASN A 130 -21.12 15.29 -9.01
CA ASN A 130 -22.28 15.21 -9.89
C ASN A 130 -23.42 16.12 -9.43
N LEU A 131 -23.58 16.28 -8.13
CA LEU A 131 -24.59 17.15 -7.51
C LEU A 131 -24.07 18.57 -7.24
N ASP A 132 -22.84 18.88 -7.64
CA ASP A 132 -22.12 20.11 -7.30
C ASP A 132 -22.20 20.44 -5.80
N ALA A 133 -22.06 19.40 -4.96
CA ALA A 133 -22.22 19.52 -3.53
C ALA A 133 -21.10 20.38 -2.91
N PRO A 134 -21.40 21.15 -1.85
CA PRO A 134 -20.42 22.03 -1.22
C PRO A 134 -19.25 21.26 -0.59
N ALA A 135 -19.52 20.06 -0.09
CA ALA A 135 -18.54 19.12 0.46
C ALA A 135 -19.13 17.71 0.50
N GLY A 136 -18.29 16.73 0.80
CA GLY A 136 -18.73 15.41 1.25
C GLY A 136 -17.82 14.81 2.30
N VAL A 137 -18.35 13.86 3.06
CA VAL A 137 -17.65 13.16 4.13
C VAL A 137 -17.82 11.65 3.95
N MET A 138 -16.71 10.95 3.69
CA MET A 138 -16.67 9.50 3.66
C MET A 138 -15.99 8.97 4.92
N VAL A 139 -16.74 8.21 5.73
CA VAL A 139 -16.20 7.56 6.92
C VAL A 139 -15.65 6.19 6.54
N THR A 140 -14.33 6.08 6.53
CA THR A 140 -13.61 4.83 6.20
C THR A 140 -12.11 4.98 6.50
N ALA A 141 -11.47 3.87 6.84
CA ALA A 141 -10.02 3.76 6.88
C ALA A 141 -9.42 3.01 5.67
N SER A 142 -10.19 2.75 4.60
CA SER A 142 -9.73 2.03 3.39
C SER A 142 -9.13 0.66 3.75
N HIS A 143 -7.84 0.41 3.51
CA HIS A 143 -7.17 -0.87 3.73
C HIS A 143 -6.58 -1.06 5.15
N ASN A 144 -6.75 -0.10 6.06
CA ASN A 144 -6.24 -0.19 7.42
C ASN A 144 -6.88 -1.37 8.21
N PRO A 145 -6.27 -1.85 9.31
CA PRO A 145 -6.84 -2.89 10.16
C PRO A 145 -8.22 -2.54 10.73
N ARG A 146 -8.97 -3.54 11.20
CA ARG A 146 -10.31 -3.34 11.83
C ARG A 146 -10.33 -2.41 13.05
N SER A 147 -9.18 -2.26 13.72
CA SER A 147 -9.02 -1.35 14.87
C SER A 147 -9.06 0.13 14.48
N ASP A 148 -8.90 0.42 13.19
CA ASP A 148 -8.78 1.76 12.67
C ASP A 148 -10.07 2.19 11.98
N ASN A 149 -10.35 3.48 12.10
CA ASN A 149 -11.38 4.16 11.30
C ASN A 149 -10.80 5.46 10.71
N GLY A 150 -11.58 6.17 9.92
CA GLY A 150 -11.12 7.38 9.25
C GLY A 150 -12.23 8.30 8.78
N TYR A 151 -11.83 9.50 8.40
CA TYR A 151 -12.68 10.62 8.06
C TYR A 151 -12.10 11.34 6.84
N LYS A 152 -12.60 11.02 5.65
CA LYS A 152 -12.21 11.66 4.39
C LYS A 152 -13.15 12.83 4.10
N VAL A 153 -12.59 14.00 3.87
CA VAL A 153 -13.36 15.17 3.42
C VAL A 153 -13.10 15.40 1.95
N TYR A 154 -14.18 15.49 1.19
CA TYR A 154 -14.21 15.93 -0.19
C TYR A 154 -14.71 17.38 -0.23
N TRP A 155 -14.06 18.22 -1.01
CA TRP A 155 -14.47 19.60 -1.23
C TRP A 155 -15.18 19.74 -2.58
N ARG A 156 -15.66 20.96 -2.86
CA ARG A 156 -16.33 21.34 -4.11
C ARG A 156 -15.68 20.71 -5.35
N GLY A 157 -16.53 20.07 -6.18
CA GLY A 157 -16.10 19.33 -7.37
C GLY A 157 -15.59 17.90 -7.10
N GLY A 158 -15.84 17.34 -5.91
CA GLY A 158 -15.61 15.92 -5.60
C GLY A 158 -14.16 15.51 -5.36
N ARG A 159 -13.28 16.46 -5.05
CA ARG A 159 -11.85 16.21 -4.81
C ARG A 159 -11.58 16.10 -3.32
N LEU A 160 -10.65 15.22 -2.92
CA LEU A 160 -10.15 15.20 -1.54
C LEU A 160 -9.63 16.58 -1.12
N LEU A 161 -9.89 16.92 0.14
CA LEU A 161 -9.48 18.18 0.75
C LEU A 161 -7.96 18.37 0.65
N ALA A 162 -7.56 19.60 0.33
CA ALA A 162 -6.17 20.01 0.19
C ALA A 162 -5.98 21.46 0.66
N ALA A 163 -4.72 21.86 0.78
CA ALA A 163 -4.33 23.22 1.16
C ALA A 163 -4.93 24.28 0.20
N PRO A 164 -5.34 25.45 0.73
CA PRO A 164 -5.22 25.89 2.13
C PRO A 164 -6.39 25.47 3.04
N ILE A 165 -7.42 24.79 2.52
CA ILE A 165 -8.67 24.57 3.28
C ILE A 165 -8.49 23.55 4.40
N ASP A 166 -7.67 22.51 4.21
CA ASP A 166 -7.33 21.55 5.28
C ASP A 166 -6.63 22.21 6.47
N GLU A 167 -5.69 23.13 6.22
CA GLU A 167 -5.01 23.94 7.24
C GLU A 167 -5.96 24.91 7.94
N GLU A 168 -6.89 25.53 7.20
CA GLU A 168 -7.92 26.39 7.77
C GLU A 168 -8.84 25.62 8.73
N ILE A 169 -9.33 24.45 8.31
CA ILE A 169 -10.13 23.57 9.17
C ILE A 169 -9.30 23.08 10.36
N GLY A 170 -8.02 22.73 10.13
CA GLY A 170 -7.08 22.37 11.19
C GLY A 170 -7.01 23.41 12.31
N ARG A 171 -6.81 24.69 11.95
CA ARG A 171 -6.80 25.81 12.89
C ARG A 171 -8.13 26.01 13.62
N ILE A 172 -9.25 25.72 12.96
CA ILE A 172 -10.58 25.79 13.60
C ILE A 172 -10.72 24.65 14.62
N ILE A 173 -10.29 23.42 14.28
CA ILE A 173 -10.31 22.28 15.22
C ILE A 173 -9.55 22.62 16.49
N ASP A 174 -8.34 23.18 16.37
CA ASP A 174 -7.44 23.44 17.52
C ASP A 174 -8.03 24.45 18.53
N ARG A 175 -8.97 25.31 18.10
CA ARG A 175 -9.66 26.28 18.96
C ARG A 175 -11.10 25.88 19.31
N THR A 176 -11.60 24.77 18.78
CA THR A 176 -12.99 24.33 18.99
C THR A 176 -13.07 23.51 20.27
N ALA A 177 -13.94 23.94 21.19
CA ALA A 177 -14.28 23.10 22.34
C ALA A 177 -15.06 21.86 21.86
N PRO A 178 -14.82 20.66 22.44
CA PRO A 178 -15.54 19.45 22.05
C PRO A 178 -17.07 19.65 22.04
N PRO A 179 -17.75 19.48 20.88
CA PRO A 179 -19.20 19.61 20.81
C PRO A 179 -19.91 18.57 21.68
N THR A 180 -20.94 19.02 22.39
CA THR A 180 -21.78 18.20 23.27
C THR A 180 -23.09 17.84 22.58
N GLU A 181 -23.88 16.95 23.18
CA GLU A 181 -25.16 16.52 22.60
C GLU A 181 -26.14 17.67 22.35
N SER A 182 -26.07 18.76 23.13
CA SER A 182 -26.90 19.96 22.92
C SER A 182 -26.50 20.78 21.69
N ASP A 183 -25.32 20.55 21.13
CA ASP A 183 -24.81 21.23 19.93
C ASP A 183 -25.23 20.51 18.63
N LEU A 184 -25.80 19.30 18.74
CA LEU A 184 -26.20 18.46 17.62
C LEU A 184 -27.71 18.54 17.37
N ALA A 185 -28.12 18.52 16.11
CA ALA A 185 -29.52 18.32 15.75
C ALA A 185 -30.02 16.91 16.12
N PRO A 186 -31.33 16.69 16.27
CA PRO A 186 -31.92 15.36 16.30
C PRO A 186 -31.56 14.54 15.04
N GLY A 187 -31.57 13.20 15.15
CA GLY A 187 -31.26 12.34 14.00
C GLY A 187 -32.31 12.37 12.88
N ASP A 188 -33.53 12.82 13.19
CA ASP A 188 -34.67 12.99 12.29
C ASP A 188 -34.91 14.46 11.89
N ASP A 189 -33.90 15.33 12.07
CA ASP A 189 -33.97 16.72 11.65
C ASP A 189 -34.26 16.84 10.14
N ALA A 190 -35.10 17.80 9.76
CA ALA A 190 -35.53 17.99 8.38
C ALA A 190 -34.39 18.36 7.42
N LEU A 191 -33.24 18.84 7.93
CA LEU A 191 -32.04 19.09 7.14
C LEU A 191 -31.26 17.81 6.82
N ILE A 192 -31.57 16.69 7.48
CA ILE A 192 -30.94 15.38 7.23
C ILE A 192 -31.85 14.58 6.31
N THR A 193 -31.44 14.44 5.07
CA THR A 193 -32.19 13.70 4.04
C THR A 193 -31.47 12.42 3.65
N ALA A 194 -32.21 11.36 3.33
CA ALA A 194 -31.65 10.15 2.74
C ALA A 194 -31.64 10.28 1.21
N ALA A 195 -30.51 9.94 0.59
CA ALA A 195 -30.42 9.64 -0.84
C ALA A 195 -31.01 8.26 -1.12
N GLY A 196 -31.53 8.08 -2.33
CA GLY A 196 -31.96 6.76 -2.79
C GLY A 196 -30.89 6.07 -3.63
N ASP A 197 -31.27 4.98 -4.29
CA ASP A 197 -30.39 4.23 -5.18
C ASP A 197 -30.00 5.03 -6.45
N GLU A 198 -30.66 6.15 -6.74
CA GLU A 198 -30.39 6.96 -7.93
C GLU A 198 -28.95 7.50 -7.99
N GLU A 199 -28.33 7.80 -6.85
CA GLU A 199 -26.92 8.20 -6.79
C GLU A 199 -25.97 7.06 -7.17
N VAL A 200 -26.29 5.83 -6.73
CA VAL A 200 -25.52 4.63 -7.08
C VAL A 200 -25.69 4.32 -8.57
N GLU A 201 -26.92 4.37 -9.09
CA GLU A 201 -27.19 4.15 -10.51
C GLU A 201 -26.53 5.21 -11.40
N ALA A 202 -26.54 6.48 -10.99
CA ALA A 202 -25.85 7.54 -11.72
C ALA A 202 -24.33 7.33 -11.75
N TYR A 203 -23.74 6.86 -10.64
CA TYR A 203 -22.33 6.47 -10.61
C TYR A 203 -22.05 5.29 -11.56
N VAL A 204 -22.87 4.23 -11.49
CA VAL A 204 -22.74 3.05 -12.36
C VAL A 204 -22.81 3.45 -13.84
N GLU A 205 -23.76 4.29 -14.24
CA GLU A 205 -23.84 4.82 -15.62
C GLU A 205 -22.57 5.59 -16.01
N ALA A 206 -22.04 6.42 -15.11
CA ALA A 206 -20.86 7.21 -15.39
C ALA A 206 -19.61 6.34 -15.61
N VAL A 207 -19.41 5.28 -14.81
CA VAL A 207 -18.25 4.38 -14.97
C VAL A 207 -18.40 3.44 -16.17
N MET A 208 -19.63 3.05 -16.53
CA MET A 208 -19.86 2.34 -17.79
C MET A 208 -19.50 3.19 -19.01
N GLY A 209 -19.78 4.50 -18.95
CA GLY A 209 -19.44 5.46 -20.00
C GLY A 209 -17.94 5.58 -20.28
N LEU A 210 -17.08 5.03 -19.41
CA LEU A 210 -15.64 4.97 -19.62
C LEU A 210 -15.23 3.92 -20.67
N LEU A 211 -16.08 2.92 -20.90
CA LEU A 211 -15.79 1.79 -21.79
C LEU A 211 -16.05 2.12 -23.26
N ALA A 212 -15.41 1.37 -24.17
CA ALA A 212 -15.68 1.47 -25.60
C ALA A 212 -17.11 0.98 -25.93
N PRO A 213 -17.95 1.78 -26.60
CA PRO A 213 -19.25 1.30 -27.06
C PRO A 213 -19.09 0.11 -28.01
N GLY A 214 -19.81 -0.98 -27.75
CA GLY A 214 -19.77 -2.19 -28.59
C GLY A 214 -18.44 -2.96 -28.57
N GLY A 215 -17.52 -2.64 -27.65
CA GLY A 215 -16.29 -3.39 -27.45
C GLY A 215 -16.53 -4.84 -26.96
N PRO A 216 -15.53 -5.72 -27.05
CA PRO A 216 -15.65 -7.10 -26.56
C PRO A 216 -15.90 -7.13 -25.04
N ARG A 217 -16.73 -8.08 -24.59
CA ARG A 217 -17.10 -8.30 -23.18
C ARG A 217 -16.88 -9.74 -22.69
N SER A 218 -16.33 -10.62 -23.52
CA SER A 218 -16.07 -12.00 -23.11
C SER A 218 -14.77 -12.09 -22.30
N VAL A 219 -14.91 -12.15 -20.98
CA VAL A 219 -13.81 -12.33 -20.02
C VAL A 219 -14.32 -13.09 -18.81
N ARG A 220 -13.57 -14.11 -18.37
CA ARG A 220 -13.85 -14.81 -17.11
C ARG A 220 -13.07 -14.13 -15.99
N MET A 221 -13.76 -13.69 -14.96
CA MET A 221 -13.17 -12.95 -13.85
C MET A 221 -13.31 -13.74 -12.55
N ALA A 222 -12.29 -13.70 -11.70
CA ALA A 222 -12.40 -14.01 -10.29
C ALA A 222 -12.30 -12.70 -9.49
N TYR A 223 -13.07 -12.57 -8.41
CA TYR A 223 -13.18 -11.31 -7.68
C TYR A 223 -13.30 -11.49 -6.17
N THR A 224 -12.70 -10.56 -5.43
CA THR A 224 -12.92 -10.38 -3.99
C THR A 224 -12.99 -8.89 -3.63
N PRO A 225 -13.98 -8.44 -2.84
CA PRO A 225 -13.99 -7.11 -2.24
C PRO A 225 -13.19 -7.06 -0.92
N LEU A 226 -12.54 -8.16 -0.51
CA LEU A 226 -11.82 -8.30 0.76
C LEU A 226 -12.66 -7.89 1.98
N HIS A 227 -13.90 -8.41 2.08
CA HIS A 227 -14.90 -8.04 3.11
C HIS A 227 -15.37 -6.57 3.04
N GLY A 228 -15.13 -5.93 1.90
CA GLY A 228 -15.48 -4.54 1.63
C GLY A 228 -16.87 -4.31 1.08
N VAL A 229 -17.20 -3.03 0.95
CA VAL A 229 -18.50 -2.54 0.48
C VAL A 229 -18.59 -2.42 -1.05
N GLY A 230 -17.53 -2.81 -1.78
CA GLY A 230 -17.42 -2.69 -3.23
C GLY A 230 -18.24 -3.68 -4.05
N ALA A 231 -18.65 -4.82 -3.47
CA ALA A 231 -19.17 -5.95 -4.23
C ALA A 231 -20.46 -5.64 -5.01
N ASP A 232 -21.50 -5.14 -4.33
CA ASP A 232 -22.79 -4.88 -4.96
C ASP A 232 -22.66 -3.85 -6.09
N THR A 233 -21.99 -2.73 -5.84
CA THR A 233 -21.78 -1.68 -6.85
C THR A 233 -20.98 -2.20 -8.05
N PHE A 234 -19.91 -2.97 -7.81
CA PHE A 234 -19.11 -3.55 -8.89
C PHE A 234 -19.92 -4.55 -9.72
N LEU A 235 -20.71 -5.43 -9.09
CA LEU A 235 -21.53 -6.42 -9.79
C LEU A 235 -22.63 -5.77 -10.64
N ARG A 236 -23.28 -4.72 -10.12
CA ARG A 236 -24.22 -3.89 -10.91
C ARG A 236 -23.52 -3.31 -12.14
N ALA A 237 -22.32 -2.75 -11.98
CA ALA A 237 -21.58 -2.14 -13.07
C ALA A 237 -21.09 -3.17 -14.11
N VAL A 238 -20.62 -4.34 -13.67
CA VAL A 238 -20.26 -5.48 -14.53
C VAL A 238 -21.45 -5.94 -15.38
N SER A 239 -22.60 -6.17 -14.72
CA SER A 239 -23.81 -6.63 -15.38
C SER A 239 -24.29 -5.63 -16.43
N LYS A 240 -24.34 -4.35 -16.06
CA LYS A 240 -24.83 -3.28 -16.92
C LYS A 240 -23.87 -3.01 -18.09
N ALA A 241 -22.56 -3.17 -17.88
CA ALA A 241 -21.54 -3.09 -18.94
C ALA A 241 -21.55 -4.28 -19.91
N GLY A 242 -22.34 -5.33 -19.62
CA GLY A 242 -22.52 -6.51 -20.46
C GLY A 242 -21.43 -7.57 -20.30
N PHE A 243 -20.69 -7.57 -19.20
CA PHE A 243 -19.73 -8.62 -18.85
C PHE A 243 -20.44 -9.78 -18.13
N ASP A 244 -19.86 -10.97 -18.22
CA ASP A 244 -20.28 -12.10 -17.39
C ASP A 244 -19.96 -11.81 -15.90
N PRO A 245 -20.81 -12.24 -14.96
CA PRO A 245 -20.56 -12.05 -13.54
C PRO A 245 -19.27 -12.78 -13.11
N PRO A 246 -18.41 -12.16 -12.27
CA PRO A 246 -17.21 -12.81 -11.78
C PRO A 246 -17.54 -13.95 -10.81
N ALA A 247 -16.64 -14.93 -10.72
CA ALA A 247 -16.62 -15.85 -9.61
C ALA A 247 -16.17 -15.11 -8.34
N LEU A 248 -16.94 -15.22 -7.25
CA LEU A 248 -16.68 -14.52 -5.99
C LEU A 248 -15.94 -15.42 -4.99
N VAL A 249 -15.00 -14.85 -4.26
CA VAL A 249 -14.48 -15.49 -3.04
C VAL A 249 -15.60 -15.45 -1.99
N ALA A 250 -16.32 -16.55 -1.85
CA ALA A 250 -17.58 -16.61 -1.10
C ALA A 250 -17.47 -16.09 0.34
N ASP A 251 -16.39 -16.42 1.06
CA ASP A 251 -16.19 -16.00 2.46
C ASP A 251 -15.49 -14.64 2.60
N GLN A 252 -15.42 -13.85 1.52
CA GLN A 252 -14.98 -12.45 1.51
C GLN A 252 -15.96 -11.53 0.78
N ALA A 253 -17.09 -12.05 0.27
CA ALA A 253 -17.97 -11.34 -0.65
C ALA A 253 -18.90 -10.33 0.05
N GLU A 254 -19.34 -10.64 1.26
CA GLU A 254 -20.19 -9.77 2.07
C GLU A 254 -19.33 -8.79 2.88
N PRO A 255 -19.82 -7.57 3.16
CA PRO A 255 -19.16 -6.67 4.10
C PRO A 255 -19.02 -7.31 5.49
N ASP A 256 -17.81 -7.31 6.05
CA ASP A 256 -17.52 -7.82 7.40
C ASP A 256 -16.60 -6.82 8.14
N PRO A 257 -17.09 -6.13 9.20
CA PRO A 257 -16.29 -5.16 9.95
C PRO A 257 -15.06 -5.75 10.64
N ASP A 258 -15.03 -7.07 10.88
CA ASP A 258 -13.90 -7.74 11.52
C ASP A 258 -12.82 -8.20 10.53
N PHE A 259 -13.10 -8.11 9.23
CA PHE A 259 -12.23 -8.61 8.15
C PHE A 259 -11.72 -10.02 8.44
N THR A 260 -12.63 -10.94 8.77
CA THR A 260 -12.34 -12.21 9.45
C THR A 260 -11.22 -13.04 8.81
N THR A 261 -11.05 -12.97 7.49
CA THR A 261 -10.01 -13.73 6.77
C THR A 261 -8.76 -12.91 6.43
N THR A 262 -8.82 -11.59 6.56
CA THR A 262 -7.80 -10.63 6.09
C THR A 262 -7.66 -9.46 7.07
N PRO A 263 -7.00 -9.65 8.23
CA PRO A 263 -6.88 -8.62 9.27
C PRO A 263 -6.27 -7.30 8.78
N PHE A 264 -5.47 -7.35 7.71
CA PHE A 264 -4.99 -6.21 6.95
C PHE A 264 -5.48 -6.36 5.49
N PRO A 265 -6.66 -5.83 5.14
CA PRO A 265 -7.32 -6.07 3.85
C PRO A 265 -6.73 -5.19 2.73
N ASN A 266 -5.44 -5.30 2.49
CA ASN A 266 -4.74 -4.60 1.42
C ASN A 266 -4.32 -5.60 0.33
N PRO A 267 -4.74 -5.43 -0.95
CA PRO A 267 -4.36 -6.33 -2.03
C PRO A 267 -2.83 -6.45 -2.28
N GLU A 268 -2.02 -5.52 -1.78
CA GLU A 268 -0.55 -5.59 -1.88
C GLU A 268 0.08 -6.56 -0.86
N GLU A 269 -0.64 -6.96 0.19
CA GLU A 269 -0.07 -7.79 1.26
C GLU A 269 -0.01 -9.26 0.87
N THR A 270 1.12 -9.88 1.17
CA THR A 270 1.35 -11.31 0.97
C THR A 270 0.30 -12.14 1.70
N GLY A 271 -0.30 -13.10 1.00
CA GLY A 271 -1.30 -14.02 1.55
C GLY A 271 -2.74 -13.51 1.50
N VAL A 272 -2.97 -12.20 1.36
CA VAL A 272 -4.33 -11.63 1.31
C VAL A 272 -5.11 -12.13 0.09
N LEU A 273 -4.43 -12.31 -1.04
CA LEU A 273 -5.06 -12.73 -2.29
C LEU A 273 -5.06 -14.25 -2.52
N ASP A 274 -4.53 -15.07 -1.61
CA ASP A 274 -4.39 -16.52 -1.82
C ASP A 274 -5.72 -17.22 -2.16
N ARG A 275 -6.81 -16.79 -1.51
CA ARG A 275 -8.16 -17.30 -1.77
C ARG A 275 -8.65 -16.94 -3.16
N LEU A 276 -8.40 -15.69 -3.58
CA LEU A 276 -8.72 -15.20 -4.91
C LEU A 276 -7.93 -15.97 -5.97
N LEU A 277 -6.62 -16.18 -5.78
CA LEU A 277 -5.78 -16.87 -6.75
C LEU A 277 -6.16 -18.35 -6.90
N ARG A 278 -6.55 -19.02 -5.80
CA ARG A 278 -7.12 -20.37 -5.87
C ARG A 278 -8.42 -20.39 -6.67
N LEU A 279 -9.37 -19.51 -6.36
CA LEU A 279 -10.62 -19.40 -7.09
C LEU A 279 -10.40 -19.13 -8.58
N ALA A 280 -9.46 -18.24 -8.91
CA ALA A 280 -9.10 -17.90 -10.27
C ALA A 280 -8.53 -19.11 -11.03
N SER A 281 -7.69 -19.92 -10.38
CA SER A 281 -7.21 -21.19 -10.92
C SER A 281 -8.34 -22.20 -11.15
N ASP A 282 -9.19 -22.40 -10.14
CA ASP A 282 -10.26 -23.42 -10.16
C ASP A 282 -11.34 -23.13 -11.20
N THR A 283 -11.63 -21.84 -11.42
CA THR A 283 -12.62 -21.38 -12.41
C THR A 283 -12.03 -21.14 -13.79
N GLY A 284 -10.71 -21.26 -13.93
CA GLY A 284 -9.98 -20.91 -15.15
C GLY A 284 -10.19 -19.45 -15.55
N ALA A 285 -10.20 -18.54 -14.58
CA ALA A 285 -10.37 -17.11 -14.84
C ALA A 285 -9.26 -16.57 -15.77
N ASP A 286 -9.62 -15.59 -16.59
CA ASP A 286 -8.68 -14.89 -17.47
C ASP A 286 -7.97 -13.76 -16.69
N VAL A 287 -8.61 -13.24 -15.63
CA VAL A 287 -8.06 -12.22 -14.71
C VAL A 287 -8.66 -12.37 -13.31
N ALA A 288 -7.88 -12.03 -12.29
CA ALA A 288 -8.30 -11.98 -10.90
C ALA A 288 -8.23 -10.54 -10.39
N LEU A 289 -9.32 -10.04 -9.80
CA LEU A 289 -9.48 -8.65 -9.38
C LEU A 289 -9.75 -8.58 -7.88
N ALA A 290 -9.15 -7.61 -7.20
CA ALA A 290 -9.38 -7.35 -5.78
C ALA A 290 -9.58 -5.86 -5.53
N HIS A 291 -10.61 -5.52 -4.77
CA HIS A 291 -10.75 -4.18 -4.20
C HIS A 291 -10.31 -4.18 -2.73
N ASP A 292 -9.81 -3.05 -2.25
CA ASP A 292 -9.73 -2.80 -0.80
C ASP A 292 -11.14 -2.50 -0.23
N PRO A 293 -11.32 -2.45 1.12
CA PRO A 293 -12.65 -2.45 1.70
C PRO A 293 -13.60 -1.32 1.27
N ASP A 294 -13.09 -0.16 0.88
CA ASP A 294 -13.89 0.97 0.38
C ASP A 294 -13.83 1.13 -1.14
N ALA A 295 -13.23 0.17 -1.82
CA ALA A 295 -13.12 0.00 -3.27
C ALA A 295 -12.56 1.21 -4.04
N ASP A 296 -11.64 1.95 -3.40
CA ASP A 296 -10.88 3.00 -4.07
C ASP A 296 -9.58 2.46 -4.71
N ARG A 297 -9.13 1.25 -4.36
CA ARG A 297 -7.96 0.58 -4.96
C ARG A 297 -8.31 -0.64 -5.78
N LEU A 298 -7.45 -0.99 -6.74
CA LEU A 298 -7.56 -2.21 -7.55
C LEU A 298 -6.26 -3.03 -7.55
N GLY A 299 -6.32 -4.24 -7.00
CA GLY A 299 -5.32 -5.29 -7.24
C GLY A 299 -5.69 -6.14 -8.46
N VAL A 300 -4.70 -6.47 -9.29
CA VAL A 300 -4.88 -7.28 -10.51
C VAL A 300 -3.87 -8.41 -10.56
N ALA A 301 -4.34 -9.65 -10.62
CA ALA A 301 -3.50 -10.81 -10.88
C ALA A 301 -3.87 -11.50 -12.19
N VAL A 302 -2.87 -12.07 -12.84
CA VAL A 302 -2.99 -12.66 -14.19
C VAL A 302 -2.27 -14.01 -14.26
N PRO A 303 -2.71 -14.93 -15.14
CA PRO A 303 -1.96 -16.14 -15.43
C PRO A 303 -0.66 -15.79 -16.18
N ASP A 304 0.47 -16.29 -15.69
CA ASP A 304 1.81 -16.11 -16.24
C ASP A 304 2.61 -17.41 -16.08
N GLY A 305 2.98 -18.04 -17.20
CA GLY A 305 3.78 -19.28 -17.18
C GLY A 305 3.18 -20.45 -16.39
N GLY A 306 1.85 -20.56 -16.31
CA GLY A 306 1.15 -21.61 -15.57
C GLY A 306 0.99 -21.33 -14.07
N ARG A 307 1.36 -20.13 -13.59
CA ARG A 307 1.14 -19.64 -12.23
C ARG A 307 0.34 -18.35 -12.27
N TRP A 308 -0.20 -17.93 -11.14
CA TRP A 308 -0.80 -16.60 -11.00
C TRP A 308 0.23 -15.60 -10.51
N ARG A 309 0.27 -14.42 -11.15
CA ARG A 309 1.17 -13.33 -10.80
C ARG A 309 0.36 -12.07 -10.50
N LEU A 310 0.60 -11.47 -9.34
CA LEU A 310 0.12 -10.14 -9.02
C LEU A 310 0.89 -9.10 -9.85
N LEU A 311 0.16 -8.21 -10.51
CA LEU A 311 0.74 -7.05 -11.18
C LEU A 311 1.03 -5.96 -10.16
N THR A 312 2.14 -5.25 -10.32
CA THR A 312 2.40 -4.06 -9.51
C THR A 312 1.44 -2.93 -9.89
N GLY A 313 1.35 -1.91 -9.04
CA GLY A 313 0.52 -0.77 -9.35
C GLY A 313 0.93 -0.04 -10.63
N ASP A 314 2.24 0.05 -10.87
CA ASP A 314 2.83 0.60 -12.09
C ASP A 314 2.53 -0.23 -13.33
N GLU A 315 2.67 -1.56 -13.26
CA GLU A 315 2.36 -2.45 -14.39
C GLU A 315 0.90 -2.29 -14.79
N THR A 316 -0.02 -2.33 -13.82
CA THR A 316 -1.46 -2.14 -14.02
C THR A 316 -1.75 -0.76 -14.61
N GLY A 317 -1.17 0.31 -14.06
CA GLY A 317 -1.34 1.67 -14.56
C GLY A 317 -0.85 1.84 -16.00
N CYS A 318 0.30 1.27 -16.34
CA CYS A 318 0.87 1.33 -17.69
C CYS A 318 0.07 0.52 -18.71
N LEU A 319 -0.43 -0.67 -18.33
CA LEU A 319 -1.31 -1.48 -19.17
C LEU A 319 -2.63 -0.76 -19.46
N LEU A 320 -3.26 -0.15 -18.44
CA LEU A 320 -4.44 0.68 -18.61
C LEU A 320 -4.15 1.89 -19.50
N ALA A 321 -3.03 2.59 -19.29
CA ALA A 321 -2.66 3.76 -20.10
C ALA A 321 -2.50 3.39 -21.58
N GLU A 322 -1.76 2.32 -21.90
CA GLU A 322 -1.59 1.85 -23.28
C GLU A 322 -2.92 1.51 -23.94
N HIS A 323 -3.82 0.80 -23.24
CA HIS A 323 -5.16 0.48 -23.75
C HIS A 323 -5.98 1.74 -24.05
N LEU A 324 -6.09 2.64 -23.06
CA LEU A 324 -6.92 3.83 -23.15
C LEU A 324 -6.39 4.84 -24.17
N LEU A 325 -5.07 4.99 -24.28
CA LEU A 325 -4.45 5.87 -25.28
C LEU A 325 -4.57 5.33 -26.70
N ARG A 326 -4.38 4.02 -26.89
CA ARG A 326 -4.54 3.34 -28.19
C ARG A 326 -5.99 3.43 -28.67
N ARG A 327 -6.95 3.12 -27.80
CA ARG A 327 -8.39 3.22 -28.11
C ARG A 327 -8.80 4.64 -28.49
N SER A 328 -8.17 5.62 -27.86
CA SER A 328 -8.42 7.04 -28.07
C SER A 328 -7.44 7.67 -29.07
N ALA A 329 -6.89 6.93 -30.04
CA ALA A 329 -6.00 7.48 -31.05
C ALA A 329 -6.71 8.48 -32.02
N PRO A 330 -6.02 9.53 -32.51
CA PRO A 330 -6.55 10.44 -33.52
C PRO A 330 -6.77 9.70 -34.86
N GLY A 331 -8.02 9.60 -35.29
CA GLY A 331 -8.44 8.82 -36.46
C GLY A 331 -9.89 8.33 -36.38
N ASN A 332 -10.45 8.28 -35.16
CA ASN A 332 -11.81 7.82 -34.86
C ASN A 332 -12.77 8.92 -34.36
N GLY A 333 -12.50 10.21 -34.61
CA GLY A 333 -13.35 11.33 -34.17
C GLY A 333 -12.87 12.71 -34.67
N GLY A 334 -13.79 13.61 -35.00
CA GLY A 334 -13.60 14.84 -35.80
C GLY A 334 -12.73 15.97 -35.24
N GLU A 335 -12.69 17.08 -35.99
CA GLU A 335 -11.70 18.18 -35.99
C GLU A 335 -11.42 18.95 -34.67
N HIS A 336 -11.98 18.58 -33.52
CA HIS A 336 -11.85 19.36 -32.27
C HIS A 336 -11.68 18.48 -31.02
N ARG A 337 -10.65 17.63 -30.95
CA ARG A 337 -10.35 16.86 -29.73
C ARG A 337 -9.46 17.63 -28.76
N ARG A 338 -9.82 17.58 -27.47
CA ARG A 338 -8.97 18.08 -26.38
C ARG A 338 -7.66 17.28 -26.34
N PRO A 339 -6.53 17.91 -25.97
CA PRO A 339 -5.29 17.18 -25.71
C PRO A 339 -5.52 16.14 -24.61
N ARG A 340 -4.94 14.96 -24.79
CA ARG A 340 -5.03 13.84 -23.83
C ARG A 340 -3.98 14.03 -22.74
N LEU A 341 -4.35 13.71 -21.51
CA LEU A 341 -3.51 13.85 -20.33
C LEU A 341 -3.45 12.54 -19.56
N VAL A 342 -2.23 12.11 -19.22
CA VAL A 342 -1.98 11.07 -18.20
C VAL A 342 -1.17 11.65 -17.05
N ILE A 343 -1.39 11.15 -15.84
CA ILE A 343 -0.78 11.71 -14.63
C ILE A 343 -0.35 10.55 -13.72
N ASN A 344 0.87 10.59 -13.19
CA ASN A 344 1.27 9.71 -12.09
C ASN A 344 2.12 10.45 -11.05
N THR A 345 2.45 9.76 -9.96
CA THR A 345 3.22 10.35 -8.87
C THR A 345 4.72 10.20 -9.10
N VAL A 346 5.53 11.04 -8.44
CA VAL A 346 7.00 11.02 -8.53
C VAL A 346 7.62 9.67 -8.14
N VAL A 347 6.93 8.89 -7.29
CA VAL A 347 7.35 7.55 -6.86
C VAL A 347 6.88 6.43 -7.79
N SER A 348 6.01 6.74 -8.75
CA SER A 348 5.54 5.80 -9.77
C SER A 348 6.52 5.70 -10.94
N SER A 349 6.42 4.62 -11.71
CA SER A 349 7.34 4.31 -12.82
C SER A 349 7.42 5.41 -13.88
N ARG A 350 8.63 5.59 -14.43
CA ARG A 350 8.92 6.40 -15.63
C ARG A 350 8.48 5.72 -16.94
N LEU A 351 7.79 4.57 -16.90
CA LEU A 351 7.23 3.95 -18.10
C LEU A 351 6.03 4.73 -18.66
N LEU A 352 5.17 5.30 -17.80
CA LEU A 352 4.01 6.09 -18.22
C LEU A 352 4.38 7.25 -19.17
N PRO A 353 5.35 8.13 -18.88
CA PRO A 353 5.73 9.20 -19.80
C PRO A 353 6.23 8.68 -21.16
N ARG A 354 6.92 7.52 -21.20
CA ARG A 354 7.36 6.90 -22.46
C ARG A 354 6.18 6.41 -23.30
N ILE A 355 5.18 5.81 -22.66
CA ILE A 355 3.90 5.43 -23.29
C ILE A 355 3.19 6.69 -23.81
N ALA A 356 3.05 7.71 -22.97
CA ALA A 356 2.38 8.96 -23.32
C ALA A 356 3.00 9.62 -24.56
N ALA A 357 4.33 9.74 -24.58
CA ALA A 357 5.08 10.28 -25.72
C ALA A 357 4.84 9.46 -27.00
N GLY A 358 4.86 8.13 -26.92
CA GLY A 358 4.58 7.25 -28.05
C GLY A 358 3.17 7.41 -28.64
N HIS A 359 2.21 7.88 -27.86
CA HIS A 359 0.84 8.15 -28.29
C HIS A 359 0.57 9.64 -28.58
N GLY A 360 1.52 10.55 -28.35
CA GLY A 360 1.31 11.99 -28.45
C GLY A 360 0.29 12.51 -27.42
N ALA A 361 0.40 12.05 -26.18
CA ALA A 361 -0.37 12.54 -25.03
C ALA A 361 0.55 13.31 -24.08
N ASP A 362 -0.03 14.30 -23.40
CA ASP A 362 0.68 15.06 -22.37
C ASP A 362 0.76 14.22 -21.09
N TRP A 363 1.88 14.37 -20.39
CA TRP A 363 2.13 13.72 -19.10
C TRP A 363 2.45 14.74 -18.01
N VAL A 364 2.03 14.44 -16.79
CA VAL A 364 2.32 15.25 -15.60
C VAL A 364 2.75 14.36 -14.44
N GLU A 365 3.85 14.73 -13.80
CA GLU A 365 4.28 14.17 -12.53
C GLU A 365 3.70 14.97 -11.37
N THR A 366 3.36 14.31 -10.26
CA THR A 366 2.82 14.94 -9.04
C THR A 366 3.44 14.36 -7.78
N PRO A 367 3.36 15.03 -6.62
CA PRO A 367 3.73 14.39 -5.36
C PRO A 367 2.86 13.16 -5.04
N THR A 368 3.34 12.28 -4.16
CA THR A 368 2.54 11.14 -3.69
C THR A 368 1.24 11.59 -3.03
N GLY A 369 0.14 10.94 -3.41
CA GLY A 369 -1.19 11.18 -2.88
C GLY A 369 -2.15 11.67 -3.97
N PHE A 370 -3.23 10.92 -4.16
CA PHE A 370 -4.19 11.14 -5.24
C PHE A 370 -4.83 12.54 -5.30
N LYS A 371 -4.88 13.28 -4.18
CA LYS A 371 -5.32 14.68 -4.17
C LYS A 371 -4.49 15.55 -5.12
N TRP A 372 -3.19 15.29 -5.24
CA TRP A 372 -2.29 16.03 -6.12
C TRP A 372 -2.50 15.69 -7.60
N ILE A 373 -2.80 14.42 -7.92
CA ILE A 373 -3.17 13.99 -9.27
C ILE A 373 -4.42 14.76 -9.73
N MET A 374 -5.44 14.84 -8.89
CA MET A 374 -6.69 15.53 -9.20
C MET A 374 -6.56 17.07 -9.20
N GLN A 375 -5.64 17.62 -8.41
CA GLN A 375 -5.27 19.03 -8.48
C GLN A 375 -4.56 19.36 -9.80
N ALA A 376 -3.56 18.58 -10.21
CA ALA A 376 -2.87 18.75 -11.49
C ALA A 376 -3.84 18.63 -12.68
N ARG A 377 -4.81 17.72 -12.59
CA ARG A 377 -5.90 17.59 -13.56
C ARG A 377 -6.77 18.85 -13.61
N SER A 378 -7.10 19.44 -12.47
CA SER A 378 -7.92 20.65 -12.38
C SER A 378 -7.23 21.88 -12.99
N GLN A 379 -5.90 21.97 -12.83
CA GLN A 379 -5.07 23.01 -13.46
C GLN A 379 -4.99 22.86 -14.99
N ARG A 380 -5.38 21.70 -15.53
CA ARG A 380 -5.39 21.37 -16.97
C ARG A 380 -6.81 21.09 -17.46
N SER A 381 -7.77 21.96 -17.11
CA SER A 381 -9.19 21.80 -17.48
C SER A 381 -9.45 21.69 -18.99
N GLY A 382 -8.55 22.23 -19.82
CA GLY A 382 -8.56 22.10 -21.28
C GLY A 382 -8.22 20.71 -21.82
N HIS A 383 -7.66 19.83 -20.99
CA HIS A 383 -7.30 18.47 -21.35
C HIS A 383 -8.43 17.47 -21.06
N GLU A 384 -8.40 16.35 -21.78
CA GLU A 384 -9.13 15.11 -21.49
C GLU A 384 -8.24 14.24 -20.59
N LEU A 385 -8.69 13.94 -19.35
CA LEU A 385 -7.98 12.96 -18.53
C LEU A 385 -8.19 11.58 -19.14
N VAL A 386 -7.09 10.89 -19.45
CA VAL A 386 -7.13 9.49 -19.88
C VAL A 386 -6.96 8.59 -18.67
N LEU A 387 -5.91 8.82 -17.89
CA LEU A 387 -5.62 8.05 -16.69
C LEU A 387 -4.82 8.90 -15.68
N GLY A 388 -5.25 8.89 -14.42
CA GLY A 388 -4.41 9.25 -13.28
C GLY A 388 -4.12 8.00 -12.44
N TYR A 389 -2.87 7.75 -12.03
CA TYR A 389 -2.58 6.62 -11.13
C TYR A 389 -1.44 6.87 -10.15
N GLU A 390 -1.43 6.13 -9.04
CA GLU A 390 -0.30 6.03 -8.11
C GLU A 390 0.12 4.57 -7.90
N ASP A 391 1.36 4.32 -7.50
CA ASP A 391 1.96 2.98 -7.38
C ASP A 391 1.22 2.10 -6.34
N ALA A 392 0.59 2.72 -5.36
CA ALA A 392 -0.19 2.08 -4.29
C ALA A 392 -1.61 1.65 -4.74
N LEU A 393 -1.74 1.12 -5.95
CA LEU A 393 -2.96 0.54 -6.53
C LEU A 393 -4.14 1.52 -6.71
N GLY A 394 -3.88 2.82 -6.76
CA GLY A 394 -4.90 3.85 -6.96
C GLY A 394 -4.99 4.28 -8.42
N TYR A 395 -6.20 4.29 -8.99
CA TYR A 395 -6.44 4.63 -10.40
C TYR A 395 -7.67 5.50 -10.58
N ALA A 396 -7.65 6.42 -11.54
CA ALA A 396 -8.80 7.16 -12.01
C ALA A 396 -8.81 7.12 -13.54
N VAL A 397 -9.76 6.37 -14.09
CA VAL A 397 -9.98 6.26 -15.54
C VAL A 397 -10.94 7.35 -15.97
N GLY A 398 -10.51 8.21 -16.89
CA GLY A 398 -11.34 9.33 -17.31
C GLY A 398 -11.60 10.35 -16.20
N ASP A 399 -12.67 11.13 -16.38
CA ASP A 399 -13.03 12.22 -15.47
C ASP A 399 -14.27 11.93 -14.60
N ALA A 400 -14.81 10.70 -14.62
CA ALA A 400 -16.05 10.35 -13.91
C ALA A 400 -15.95 10.67 -12.40
N VAL A 401 -14.90 10.18 -11.75
CA VAL A 401 -14.59 10.37 -10.33
C VAL A 401 -13.36 11.28 -10.17
N ARG A 402 -13.34 12.10 -9.11
CA ARG A 402 -12.26 13.04 -8.79
C ARG A 402 -11.40 12.58 -7.60
N ASP A 403 -11.23 11.27 -7.51
CA ASP A 403 -10.37 10.51 -6.60
C ASP A 403 -10.13 9.13 -7.24
N LYS A 404 -9.47 8.22 -6.53
CA LYS A 404 -9.32 6.83 -6.96
C LYS A 404 -10.69 6.16 -7.10
N ASP A 405 -10.80 5.32 -8.11
CA ASP A 405 -11.99 4.57 -8.49
C ASP A 405 -11.58 3.16 -8.93
N GLY A 406 -11.51 2.25 -7.96
CA GLY A 406 -11.14 0.85 -8.20
C GLY A 406 -12.12 0.16 -9.14
N ILE A 407 -13.42 0.44 -9.00
CA ILE A 407 -14.50 -0.13 -9.81
C ILE A 407 -14.38 0.31 -11.28
N GLY A 408 -14.21 1.61 -11.54
CA GLY A 408 -14.01 2.12 -12.90
C GLY A 408 -12.74 1.54 -13.54
N ALA A 409 -11.66 1.42 -12.77
CA ALA A 409 -10.43 0.77 -13.23
C ALA A 409 -10.59 -0.73 -13.51
N ALA A 410 -11.38 -1.44 -12.70
CA ALA A 410 -11.65 -2.86 -12.84
C ALA A 410 -12.44 -3.15 -14.14
N LEU A 411 -13.41 -2.31 -14.47
CA LEU A 411 -14.14 -2.38 -15.73
C LEU A 411 -13.23 -2.13 -16.93
N ALA A 412 -12.35 -1.12 -16.85
CA ALA A 412 -11.38 -0.84 -17.90
C ALA A 412 -10.38 -1.99 -18.09
N MET A 413 -9.96 -2.63 -16.99
CA MET A 413 -9.12 -3.83 -17.02
C MET A 413 -9.84 -5.03 -17.64
N ALA A 414 -11.10 -5.26 -17.28
CA ALA A 414 -11.93 -6.32 -17.88
C ALA A 414 -12.09 -6.12 -19.40
N GLU A 415 -12.31 -4.88 -19.85
CA GLU A 415 -12.33 -4.54 -21.27
C GLU A 415 -11.00 -4.84 -21.97
N LEU A 416 -9.87 -4.44 -21.36
CA LEU A 416 -8.55 -4.71 -21.90
C LEU A 416 -8.31 -6.22 -22.07
N VAL A 417 -8.63 -7.02 -21.04
CA VAL A 417 -8.49 -8.48 -21.09
C VAL A 417 -9.38 -9.08 -22.19
N ALA A 418 -10.64 -8.65 -22.27
CA ALA A 418 -11.56 -9.10 -23.31
C ALA A 418 -11.03 -8.77 -24.72
N HIS A 419 -10.43 -7.59 -24.90
CA HIS A 419 -9.82 -7.18 -26.17
C HIS A 419 -8.61 -8.05 -26.53
N LEU A 420 -7.67 -8.21 -25.60
CA LEU A 420 -6.49 -9.06 -25.82
C LEU A 420 -6.87 -10.51 -26.14
N LYS A 421 -7.93 -11.02 -25.51
CA LYS A 421 -8.45 -12.36 -25.80
C LYS A 421 -8.93 -12.50 -27.25
N THR A 422 -9.57 -11.47 -27.82
CA THR A 422 -9.94 -11.48 -29.25
C THR A 422 -8.74 -11.46 -30.19
N GLU A 423 -7.60 -10.92 -29.73
CA GLU A 423 -6.34 -10.90 -30.46
C GLU A 423 -5.47 -12.15 -30.23
N GLY A 424 -5.90 -13.08 -29.35
CA GLY A 424 -5.08 -14.22 -28.93
C GLY A 424 -3.85 -13.81 -28.10
N ARG A 425 -3.91 -12.65 -27.44
CA ARG A 425 -2.83 -12.05 -26.63
C ARG A 425 -3.17 -12.07 -25.14
N THR A 426 -2.15 -11.81 -24.31
CA THR A 426 -2.27 -11.82 -22.85
C THR A 426 -1.74 -10.51 -22.26
N LEU A 427 -2.13 -10.18 -21.02
CA LEU A 427 -1.59 -9.02 -20.30
C LEU A 427 -0.06 -9.09 -20.12
N PRO A 428 0.54 -10.24 -19.70
CA PRO A 428 1.99 -10.37 -19.71
C PRO A 428 2.61 -10.12 -21.09
N GLY A 429 1.98 -10.59 -22.17
CA GLY A 429 2.45 -10.34 -23.53
C GLY A 429 2.41 -8.86 -23.92
N LEU A 430 1.35 -8.12 -23.56
CA LEU A 430 1.29 -6.68 -23.78
C LEU A 430 2.35 -5.93 -22.97
N LEU A 431 2.60 -6.36 -21.72
CA LEU A 431 3.66 -5.79 -20.89
C LEU A 431 5.05 -6.08 -21.47
N ASP A 432 5.27 -7.27 -22.02
CA ASP A 432 6.49 -7.60 -22.74
C ASP A 432 6.71 -6.66 -23.93
N ASP A 433 5.65 -6.35 -24.70
CA ASP A 433 5.73 -5.43 -25.83
C ASP A 433 6.04 -4.00 -25.40
N LEU A 434 5.52 -3.56 -24.26
CA LEU A 434 5.87 -2.27 -23.66
C LEU A 434 7.36 -2.23 -23.27
N HIS A 435 7.84 -3.27 -22.61
CA HIS A 435 9.25 -3.36 -22.22
C HIS A 435 10.21 -3.46 -23.41
N ARG A 436 9.83 -4.15 -24.48
CA ARG A 436 10.63 -4.16 -25.73
C ARG A 436 10.73 -2.78 -26.36
N ARG A 437 9.64 -1.99 -26.32
CA ARG A 437 9.61 -0.64 -26.93
C ARG A 437 10.31 0.42 -26.08
N HIS A 438 10.26 0.28 -24.76
CA HIS A 438 10.61 1.36 -23.84
C HIS A 438 11.65 0.95 -22.79
N GLY A 439 12.25 -0.23 -22.90
CA GLY A 439 13.10 -0.80 -21.85
C GLY A 439 12.28 -1.43 -20.72
N VAL A 440 12.92 -2.32 -19.95
CA VAL A 440 12.33 -2.92 -18.76
C VAL A 440 12.36 -1.90 -17.62
N HIS A 441 11.19 -1.49 -17.15
CA HIS A 441 11.05 -0.67 -15.95
C HIS A 441 10.74 -1.58 -14.76
N ALA A 442 11.75 -1.86 -13.93
CA ALA A 442 11.53 -2.55 -12.67
C ALA A 442 11.36 -1.52 -11.55
N THR A 443 10.31 -1.65 -10.75
CA THR A 443 10.06 -0.79 -9.58
C THR A 443 9.95 -1.62 -8.30
N GLY A 444 10.24 -1.01 -7.16
CA GLY A 444 10.07 -1.64 -5.86
C GLY A 444 10.10 -0.63 -4.72
N GLN A 445 9.58 -1.03 -3.55
CA GLN A 445 9.61 -0.21 -2.34
C GLN A 445 9.97 -1.02 -1.09
N ARG A 446 10.49 -0.31 -0.07
CA ARG A 446 10.72 -0.78 1.29
C ARG A 446 10.36 0.32 2.28
N SER A 447 10.02 -0.07 3.51
CA SER A 447 9.78 0.86 4.61
C SER A 447 10.75 0.58 5.75
N VAL A 448 11.30 1.64 6.33
CA VAL A 448 12.11 1.60 7.57
C VAL A 448 11.25 2.16 8.69
N ARG A 449 10.92 1.34 9.69
CA ARG A 449 10.15 1.78 10.86
C ARG A 449 11.11 2.25 11.95
N PHE A 450 10.74 3.32 12.64
CA PHE A 450 11.50 3.86 13.75
C PHE A 450 10.68 3.75 15.03
N GLU A 451 11.34 3.33 16.10
CA GLU A 451 10.81 3.45 17.46
C GLU A 451 11.24 4.82 17.99
N ALA A 452 10.28 5.66 18.39
CA ALA A 452 10.56 6.95 19.00
C ALA A 452 10.27 6.86 20.50
N ALA A 453 11.27 7.16 21.34
CA ALA A 453 11.05 7.39 22.75
C ALA A 453 10.48 8.81 22.97
N PRO A 454 9.65 9.04 24.00
CA PRO A 454 9.13 10.37 24.30
C PRO A 454 10.27 11.37 24.55
N GLY A 455 10.31 12.47 23.79
CA GLY A 455 11.26 13.58 23.98
C GLY A 455 12.47 13.60 23.04
N ASP A 456 12.73 12.55 22.26
CA ASP A 456 13.80 12.54 21.26
C ASP A 456 13.38 13.22 19.96
N GLU A 457 14.33 13.81 19.23
CA GLU A 457 14.10 14.27 17.86
C GLU A 457 13.61 13.07 17.01
N PRO A 458 12.56 13.23 16.17
CA PRO A 458 12.02 12.12 15.41
C PRO A 458 13.13 11.50 14.56
N PRO A 459 13.42 10.19 14.71
CA PRO A 459 14.51 9.54 13.97
C PRO A 459 14.45 9.77 12.45
N MET A 460 13.23 9.91 11.89
CA MET A 460 13.02 10.25 10.48
C MET A 460 13.57 11.61 10.08
N ALA A 461 13.39 12.64 10.92
CA ALA A 461 13.85 13.99 10.65
C ALA A 461 15.39 14.03 10.60
N ARG A 462 16.03 13.30 11.53
CA ARG A 462 17.49 13.08 11.51
C ARG A 462 17.95 12.38 10.24
N SER A 463 17.31 11.27 9.86
CA SER A 463 17.68 10.54 8.63
C SER A 463 17.53 11.40 7.38
N MET A 464 16.46 12.20 7.25
CA MET A 464 16.28 13.12 6.14
C MET A 464 17.28 14.26 6.14
N ALA A 465 17.58 14.84 7.31
CA ALA A 465 18.60 15.87 7.45
C ALA A 465 20.00 15.34 7.08
N ALA A 466 20.34 14.12 7.51
CA ALA A 466 21.59 13.46 7.16
C ALA A 466 21.70 13.18 5.66
N LEU A 467 20.63 12.67 5.04
CA LEU A 467 20.57 12.42 3.60
C LEU A 467 20.76 13.72 2.79
N ARG A 468 20.21 14.85 3.28
CA ARG A 468 20.39 16.16 2.66
C ARG A 468 21.79 16.74 2.84
N ALA A 469 22.35 16.60 4.05
CA ALA A 469 23.65 17.17 4.39
C ALA A 469 24.81 16.42 3.72
N SER A 470 24.71 15.08 3.67
CA SER A 470 25.78 14.20 3.23
C SER A 470 25.22 13.01 2.42
N PRO A 471 24.59 13.24 1.25
CA PRO A 471 24.04 12.17 0.44
C PRO A 471 25.14 11.17 0.04
N PRO A 472 24.81 9.86 -0.09
CA PRO A 472 25.80 8.86 -0.46
C PRO A 472 26.37 9.17 -1.86
N THR A 473 27.68 9.03 -2.03
CA THR A 473 28.34 9.19 -3.34
C THR A 473 28.17 7.96 -4.23
N GLU A 474 27.79 6.83 -3.64
CA GLU A 474 27.57 5.55 -4.28
C GLU A 474 26.46 4.78 -3.53
N LEU A 475 25.59 4.07 -4.26
CA LEU A 475 24.74 3.01 -3.69
C LEU A 475 24.82 1.79 -4.60
N ALA A 476 24.93 0.59 -4.02
CA ALA A 476 25.00 -0.67 -4.78
C ALA A 476 26.02 -0.62 -5.94
N ARG A 477 27.23 -0.08 -5.69
CA ARG A 477 28.31 0.08 -6.69
C ARG A 477 27.94 0.99 -7.87
N ALA A 478 26.87 1.76 -7.74
CA ALA A 478 26.43 2.77 -8.70
C ALA A 478 26.81 4.16 -8.18
N ALA A 479 27.64 4.89 -8.93
CA ALA A 479 27.98 6.26 -8.59
C ALA A 479 26.73 7.17 -8.66
N MET A 480 26.57 8.06 -7.69
CA MET A 480 25.52 9.07 -7.70
C MET A 480 25.77 10.06 -8.85
N THR A 481 24.77 10.30 -9.69
CA THR A 481 24.84 11.32 -10.76
C THR A 481 24.22 12.63 -10.32
N THR A 482 23.06 12.58 -9.66
CA THR A 482 22.34 13.78 -9.27
C THR A 482 21.50 13.51 -8.02
N VAL A 483 21.42 14.51 -7.15
CA VAL A 483 20.56 14.50 -5.97
C VAL A 483 19.58 15.65 -6.10
N HIS A 484 18.29 15.34 -6.14
CA HIS A 484 17.22 16.33 -6.15
C HIS A 484 16.54 16.34 -4.79
N ASP A 485 16.75 17.40 -4.01
CA ASP A 485 15.91 17.67 -2.84
C ASP A 485 14.69 18.47 -3.26
N LEU A 486 13.51 17.85 -3.13
CA LEU A 486 12.24 18.46 -3.51
C LEU A 486 11.64 19.30 -2.38
N ALA A 487 12.34 19.49 -1.25
CA ALA A 487 11.88 20.36 -0.16
C ALA A 487 11.65 21.81 -0.59
N GLY A 488 12.40 22.30 -1.59
CA GLY A 488 12.20 23.61 -2.22
C GLY A 488 11.23 23.60 -3.41
N GLY A 489 10.71 22.44 -3.80
CA GLY A 489 10.00 22.21 -5.05
C GLY A 489 10.96 22.05 -6.24
N SER A 490 10.38 21.85 -7.42
CA SER A 490 11.08 21.81 -8.70
C SER A 490 10.30 22.60 -9.77
N GLU A 491 10.77 22.59 -11.02
CA GLU A 491 10.02 23.17 -12.14
C GLU A 491 8.61 22.54 -12.28
N HIS A 492 8.45 21.28 -11.87
CA HIS A 492 7.24 20.49 -12.11
C HIS A 492 6.51 20.05 -10.84
N LEU A 493 7.16 20.13 -9.67
CA LEU A 493 6.61 19.68 -8.39
C LEU A 493 6.60 20.80 -7.35
N PRO A 494 5.52 20.94 -6.56
CA PRO A 494 5.54 21.84 -5.41
C PRO A 494 6.54 21.34 -4.34
N PRO A 495 6.90 22.19 -3.36
CA PRO A 495 7.68 21.80 -2.20
C PRO A 495 7.13 20.56 -1.49
N VAL A 496 7.94 19.50 -1.39
CA VAL A 496 7.59 18.24 -0.72
C VAL A 496 8.80 17.60 -0.07
N ASP A 497 8.60 16.93 1.06
CA ASP A 497 9.69 16.26 1.80
C ASP A 497 10.10 14.94 1.13
N VAL A 498 10.81 15.07 0.01
CA VAL A 498 11.24 13.95 -0.84
C VAL A 498 12.65 14.24 -1.35
N VAL A 499 13.52 13.25 -1.28
CA VAL A 499 14.84 13.27 -1.93
C VAL A 499 14.87 12.21 -3.02
N VAL A 500 15.26 12.60 -4.23
CA VAL A 500 15.48 11.71 -5.38
C VAL A 500 16.98 11.61 -5.64
N LEU A 501 17.48 10.39 -5.65
CA LEU A 501 18.87 10.02 -5.91
C LEU A 501 18.92 9.38 -7.29
N GLU A 502 19.54 10.02 -8.28
CA GLU A 502 19.80 9.44 -9.60
C GLU A 502 21.19 8.82 -9.63
N LEU A 503 21.30 7.63 -10.22
CA LEU A 503 22.53 6.84 -10.20
C LEU A 503 23.01 6.51 -11.63
N TYR A 504 24.33 6.34 -11.75
CA TYR A 504 25.01 6.00 -13.00
C TYR A 504 24.84 4.51 -13.34
N GLY A 505 24.58 4.23 -14.62
CA GLY A 505 24.43 2.87 -15.17
C GLY A 505 23.03 2.29 -14.91
N ALA A 506 22.32 1.97 -16.01
CA ALA A 506 20.85 1.90 -16.11
C ALA A 506 20.21 3.24 -15.71
N GLU A 507 19.06 3.64 -16.26
CA GLU A 507 18.36 4.83 -15.73
C GLU A 507 17.77 4.47 -14.37
N ALA A 508 18.60 4.50 -13.34
CA ALA A 508 18.29 4.04 -11.99
C ALA A 508 18.08 5.23 -11.05
N ARG A 509 17.08 5.12 -10.18
CA ARG A 509 16.81 6.10 -9.14
C ARG A 509 16.36 5.46 -7.84
N VAL A 510 16.68 6.11 -6.73
CA VAL A 510 16.15 5.84 -5.40
C VAL A 510 15.41 7.08 -4.91
N ILE A 511 14.24 6.91 -4.32
CA ILE A 511 13.42 8.00 -3.80
C ILE A 511 13.16 7.75 -2.32
N VAL A 512 13.47 8.72 -1.47
CA VAL A 512 13.33 8.61 -0.02
C VAL A 512 12.37 9.69 0.48
N ARG A 513 11.41 9.29 1.31
CA ARG A 513 10.45 10.22 1.95
C ARG A 513 9.97 9.72 3.31
N PRO A 514 9.65 10.59 4.27
CA PRO A 514 8.93 10.20 5.47
C PRO A 514 7.47 9.86 5.18
N SER A 515 6.92 8.96 5.99
CA SER A 515 5.49 8.75 6.08
C SER A 515 4.86 9.90 6.88
N GLY A 516 3.70 10.39 6.43
CA GLY A 516 2.98 11.46 7.12
C GLY A 516 2.10 10.96 8.28
N THR A 517 1.87 9.65 8.38
CA THR A 517 0.89 9.05 9.31
C THR A 517 1.49 8.04 10.28
N GLU A 518 2.74 7.61 10.05
CA GLU A 518 3.41 6.60 10.86
C GLU A 518 4.89 6.99 11.02
N PRO A 519 5.58 6.60 12.10
CA PRO A 519 7.01 6.83 12.30
C PRO A 519 7.84 5.89 11.41
N LYS A 520 7.71 6.03 10.09
CA LYS A 520 8.43 5.23 9.10
C LYS A 520 8.91 6.06 7.92
N MET A 521 10.08 5.72 7.40
CA MET A 521 10.58 6.21 6.11
C MET A 521 10.20 5.22 5.01
N LYS A 522 9.85 5.73 3.83
CA LYS A 522 9.64 4.92 2.63
C LYS A 522 10.78 5.15 1.65
N VAL A 523 11.29 4.06 1.10
CA VAL A 523 12.34 4.02 0.09
C VAL A 523 11.78 3.33 -1.14
N TYR A 524 11.82 4.01 -2.28
CA TYR A 524 11.41 3.48 -3.57
C TYR A 524 12.63 3.37 -4.47
N ALA A 525 12.64 2.41 -5.38
CA ALA A 525 13.67 2.29 -6.40
C ALA A 525 13.04 1.97 -7.77
N GLU A 526 13.64 2.52 -8.81
CA GLU A 526 13.37 2.14 -10.20
C GLU A 526 14.70 1.89 -10.91
N ALA A 527 14.75 0.86 -11.75
CA ALA A 527 15.83 0.64 -12.70
C ALA A 527 15.24 0.41 -14.09
N VAL A 528 15.73 1.16 -15.08
CA VAL A 528 15.39 0.98 -16.49
C VAL A 528 16.55 0.34 -17.23
N VAL A 529 16.31 -0.84 -17.80
CA VAL A 529 17.29 -1.60 -18.58
C VAL A 529 16.76 -1.79 -19.99
N ASP A 530 17.51 -1.31 -20.98
CA ASP A 530 17.16 -1.50 -22.38
C ASP A 530 17.16 -2.98 -22.77
N VAL A 531 16.27 -3.35 -23.69
CA VAL A 531 16.22 -4.71 -24.22
C VAL A 531 17.15 -4.78 -25.43
N ASP A 532 18.31 -5.40 -25.26
CA ASP A 532 19.29 -5.59 -26.32
C ASP A 532 18.99 -6.81 -27.21
N ASP A 533 19.59 -6.85 -28.41
CA ASP A 533 19.44 -7.98 -29.34
C ASP A 533 20.19 -9.26 -28.86
N GLY A 534 21.13 -9.12 -27.91
CA GLY A 534 22.02 -10.19 -27.47
C GLY A 534 21.51 -11.01 -26.27
N GLY A 535 20.96 -10.37 -25.23
CA GLY A 535 20.41 -11.01 -24.03
C GLY A 535 18.88 -11.04 -23.98
N GLY A 536 18.23 -10.13 -24.71
CA GLY A 536 16.78 -10.07 -24.87
C GLY A 536 16.03 -9.76 -23.56
N LEU A 537 14.70 -9.77 -23.66
CA LEU A 537 13.80 -9.28 -22.59
C LEU A 537 14.01 -9.99 -21.25
N ARG A 538 14.33 -11.29 -21.26
CA ARG A 538 14.54 -12.07 -20.03
C ARG A 538 15.79 -11.61 -19.29
N SER A 539 16.89 -11.35 -19.99
CA SER A 539 18.13 -10.87 -19.38
C SER A 539 17.94 -9.49 -18.77
N ALA A 540 17.35 -8.56 -19.54
CA ALA A 540 17.04 -7.20 -19.08
C ALA A 540 16.15 -7.20 -17.81
N ARG A 541 15.18 -8.12 -17.72
CA ARG A 541 14.34 -8.29 -16.52
C ARG A 541 15.11 -8.77 -15.30
N VAL A 542 16.01 -9.74 -15.48
CA VAL A 542 16.83 -10.24 -14.37
C VAL A 542 17.75 -9.13 -13.88
N GLU A 543 18.41 -8.42 -14.79
CA GLU A 543 19.28 -7.30 -14.47
C GLU A 543 18.54 -6.18 -13.71
N ALA A 544 17.40 -5.72 -14.25
CA ALA A 544 16.60 -4.67 -13.62
C ALA A 544 16.12 -5.06 -12.21
N ARG A 545 15.69 -6.32 -12.03
CA ARG A 545 15.24 -6.83 -10.72
C ARG A 545 16.37 -6.96 -9.70
N THR A 546 17.53 -7.46 -10.11
CA THR A 546 18.72 -7.52 -9.26
C THR A 546 19.10 -6.11 -8.83
N ARG A 547 19.14 -5.17 -9.78
CA ARG A 547 19.50 -3.77 -9.53
C ARG A 547 18.57 -3.09 -8.51
N ILE A 548 17.25 -3.21 -8.66
CA ILE A 548 16.33 -2.60 -7.68
C ILE A 548 16.47 -3.22 -6.29
N THR A 549 16.77 -4.52 -6.20
CA THR A 549 16.95 -5.20 -4.91
C THR A 549 18.19 -4.66 -4.20
N GLU A 550 19.33 -4.63 -4.89
CA GLU A 550 20.58 -4.10 -4.34
C GLU A 550 20.45 -2.61 -3.94
N LEU A 551 19.78 -1.80 -4.77
CA LEU A 551 19.54 -0.39 -4.48
C LEU A 551 18.66 -0.18 -3.25
N LEU A 552 17.56 -0.93 -3.15
CA LEU A 552 16.67 -0.86 -1.98
C LEU A 552 17.40 -1.27 -0.71
N ASP A 553 18.18 -2.35 -0.74
CA ASP A 553 18.91 -2.84 0.44
C ASP A 553 20.02 -1.87 0.86
N ALA A 554 20.72 -1.26 -0.09
CA ALA A 554 21.73 -0.23 0.20
C ALA A 554 21.09 1.04 0.77
N ALA A 555 20.01 1.52 0.15
CA ALA A 555 19.32 2.73 0.56
C ALA A 555 18.61 2.58 1.91
N VAL A 556 17.99 1.43 2.19
CA VAL A 556 17.39 1.13 3.50
C VAL A 556 18.44 1.15 4.60
N ARG A 557 19.60 0.53 4.38
CA ARG A 557 20.71 0.56 5.35
C ARG A 557 21.18 1.98 5.62
N TYR A 558 21.36 2.78 4.57
CA TYR A 558 21.73 4.19 4.72
C TYR A 558 20.67 5.00 5.49
N VAL A 559 19.38 4.84 5.16
CA VAL A 559 18.29 5.58 5.80
C VAL A 559 18.09 5.18 7.26
N ALA A 560 18.32 3.91 7.59
CA ALA A 560 18.23 3.40 8.95
C ALA A 560 19.37 3.89 9.86
N ASP A 561 20.59 4.01 9.32
CA ASP A 561 21.78 4.46 10.04
C ASP A 561 22.75 5.25 9.12
N PRO A 562 22.52 6.56 8.94
CA PRO A 562 23.33 7.39 8.05
C PRO A 562 24.78 7.58 8.52
N GLU A 563 25.04 7.51 9.84
CA GLU A 563 26.35 7.84 10.42
C GLU A 563 27.38 6.71 10.24
N ARG A 564 26.92 5.45 10.22
CA ARG A 564 27.77 4.29 10.02
C ARG A 564 28.24 4.14 8.57
N HIS A 565 27.47 4.65 7.60
CA HIS A 565 27.82 4.54 6.17
C HIS A 565 29.02 5.42 5.77
N GLY A 566 29.35 6.47 6.54
CA GLY A 566 30.49 7.35 6.29
C GLY A 566 31.83 6.86 6.88
N ARG A 567 31.84 5.77 7.66
CA ARG A 567 33.03 5.35 8.43
C ARG A 567 33.74 4.10 7.92
N ASP A 568 33.06 3.22 7.18
CA ASP A 568 33.64 1.96 6.75
C ASP A 568 33.49 1.73 5.23
N GLY A 569 34.60 1.83 4.51
CA GLY A 569 34.74 1.14 3.23
C GLY A 569 34.88 -0.36 3.48
N ILE A 570 33.78 -1.05 3.81
CA ILE A 570 33.76 -2.51 4.01
C ILE A 570 32.49 -3.14 3.43
N THR A 571 32.75 -4.16 2.62
CA THR A 571 31.84 -5.19 2.11
C THR A 571 31.02 -5.85 3.23
N ALA A 572 29.69 -5.79 3.13
CA ALA A 572 28.80 -6.58 3.97
C ALA A 572 28.31 -7.82 3.20
N ALA A 573 28.42 -8.99 3.84
CA ALA A 573 27.92 -10.27 3.35
C ALA A 573 26.41 -10.21 3.08
N ALA A 574 26.01 -10.81 1.96
CA ALA A 574 24.63 -10.86 1.49
C ALA A 574 23.82 -11.89 2.29
N GLU A 575 22.78 -11.44 2.99
CA GLU A 575 21.64 -12.30 3.33
C GLU A 575 20.66 -12.31 2.13
N ALA A 576 20.05 -13.46 1.89
CA ALA A 576 19.22 -13.75 0.73
C ALA A 576 17.87 -12.97 0.75
N PRO A 577 17.28 -12.70 -0.42
CA PRO A 577 16.27 -11.66 -0.61
C PRO A 577 14.85 -12.11 -0.22
N SER A 578 14.43 -11.89 1.03
CA SER A 578 12.99 -12.04 1.36
C SER A 578 12.15 -10.91 0.75
N THR A 579 11.15 -11.29 -0.04
CA THR A 579 10.16 -10.36 -0.59
C THR A 579 9.20 -9.94 0.52
N GLY A 580 9.51 -8.80 1.11
CA GLY A 580 8.69 -8.13 2.13
C GLY A 580 8.99 -8.64 3.54
N LYS A 581 9.82 -7.90 4.27
CA LYS A 581 9.62 -7.64 5.70
C LYS A 581 10.52 -6.51 6.21
N THR A 582 9.92 -5.80 7.14
CA THR A 582 10.41 -4.76 8.04
C THR A 582 11.79 -5.07 8.62
N ALA A 583 12.72 -4.12 8.58
CA ALA A 583 13.90 -4.15 9.44
C ALA A 583 13.57 -3.41 10.75
N THR A 584 13.69 -4.08 11.89
CA THR A 584 13.61 -3.48 13.23
C THR A 584 15.04 -3.36 13.74
N VAL A 585 15.48 -2.14 14.08
CA VAL A 585 16.82 -1.90 14.64
C VAL A 585 16.66 -1.24 16.02
N THR A 586 17.16 -1.91 17.05
CA THR A 586 17.21 -1.38 18.43
C THR A 586 18.42 -0.46 18.58
N PRO A 587 18.31 0.73 19.22
CA PRO A 587 19.47 1.59 19.42
C PRO A 587 20.39 0.99 20.50
N THR A 588 21.61 0.63 20.11
CA THR A 588 22.69 0.37 21.07
C THR A 588 23.26 1.71 21.55
N THR A 589 23.25 1.91 22.86
CA THR A 589 23.94 3.01 23.55
C THR A 589 25.42 3.08 23.15
N GLU A 590 25.92 4.30 22.92
CA GLU A 590 27.29 4.61 22.49
C GLU A 590 28.37 3.78 23.22
N PRO A 591 29.35 3.19 22.51
CA PRO A 591 30.51 2.61 23.18
C PRO A 591 31.57 3.69 23.43
N SER A 592 31.91 3.85 24.71
CA SER A 592 33.15 4.46 25.16
C SER A 592 34.38 3.81 24.50
N ASP A 593 35.43 4.62 24.26
CA ASP A 593 36.79 4.24 23.82
C ASP A 593 37.16 2.77 24.08
N GLY A 594 37.01 1.93 23.05
CA GLY A 594 37.33 0.50 23.10
C GLY A 594 38.81 0.26 22.86
N SER A 595 39.44 -0.56 23.72
CA SER A 595 40.82 -0.98 23.53
C SER A 595 40.93 -2.02 22.41
N ARG A 596 42.11 -2.19 21.80
CA ARG A 596 42.39 -3.24 20.79
C ARG A 596 42.03 -4.67 21.27
N ALA A 597 41.95 -4.89 22.58
CA ALA A 597 41.50 -6.16 23.16
C ALA A 597 39.97 -6.34 23.06
N ASP A 598 39.19 -5.26 23.21
CA ASP A 598 37.73 -5.28 23.07
C ASP A 598 37.31 -5.54 21.63
N ASP A 599 38.05 -5.00 20.66
CA ASP A 599 37.79 -5.25 19.23
C ASP A 599 38.13 -6.69 18.81
N LEU A 600 39.18 -7.28 19.40
CA LEU A 600 39.50 -8.70 19.18
C LEU A 600 38.44 -9.61 19.81
N GLN A 601 37.96 -9.28 21.01
CA GLN A 601 36.87 -10.01 21.66
C GLN A 601 35.58 -9.93 20.83
N ARG A 602 35.21 -8.74 20.35
CA ARG A 602 34.05 -8.56 19.46
C ARG A 602 34.17 -9.36 18.16
N ALA A 603 35.36 -9.42 17.56
CA ALA A 603 35.58 -10.22 16.36
C ALA A 603 35.40 -11.72 16.64
N ASP A 604 35.87 -12.20 17.79
CA ASP A 604 35.70 -13.61 18.18
C ASP A 604 34.25 -13.96 18.55
N ASP A 605 33.52 -13.02 19.16
CA ASP A 605 32.09 -13.14 19.43
C ASP A 605 31.28 -13.20 18.13
N LEU A 606 31.60 -12.36 17.13
CA LEU A 606 30.98 -12.41 15.80
C LEU A 606 31.27 -13.73 15.07
N ARG A 607 32.51 -14.22 15.14
CA ARG A 607 32.86 -15.55 14.58
C ARG A 607 32.11 -16.68 15.29
N LEU A 608 31.82 -16.54 16.59
CA LEU A 608 30.99 -17.50 17.30
C LEU A 608 29.54 -17.46 16.80
N VAL A 609 28.96 -16.27 16.60
CA VAL A 609 27.60 -16.12 16.04
C VAL A 609 27.49 -16.79 14.67
N VAL A 610 28.46 -16.58 13.77
CA VAL A 610 28.49 -17.22 12.45
C VAL A 610 28.48 -18.75 12.58
N ARG A 611 29.32 -19.31 13.45
CA ARG A 611 29.38 -20.77 13.70
C ARG A 611 28.14 -21.34 14.41
N CYS A 612 27.25 -20.49 14.90
CA CYS A 612 25.99 -20.87 15.54
C CYS A 612 24.76 -20.53 14.67
N THR A 613 24.96 -20.08 13.44
CA THR A 613 23.88 -19.69 12.54
C THR A 613 23.47 -20.84 11.64
N ASP A 614 22.16 -20.98 11.40
CA ASP A 614 21.63 -21.84 10.35
C ASP A 614 21.33 -20.97 9.13
N LEU A 615 22.07 -21.22 8.04
CA LEU A 615 21.92 -20.46 6.81
C LEU A 615 20.73 -21.01 6.02
N THR A 616 19.68 -20.22 5.89
CA THR A 616 18.38 -20.65 5.37
C THR A 616 18.00 -19.94 4.07
N THR A 617 17.16 -20.59 3.26
CA THR A 617 16.54 -20.01 2.05
C THR A 617 15.04 -20.07 2.19
N LEU A 618 14.47 -21.28 2.23
CA LEU A 618 13.05 -21.56 2.48
C LEU A 618 12.09 -20.70 1.65
N GLU A 619 12.53 -20.32 0.45
CA GLU A 619 11.72 -19.58 -0.51
C GLU A 619 10.90 -20.57 -1.34
N GLY A 620 9.63 -20.25 -1.63
CA GLY A 620 8.74 -21.15 -2.35
C GLY A 620 9.17 -21.53 -3.78
N ASP A 621 10.24 -20.91 -4.29
CA ASP A 621 10.86 -21.16 -5.60
C ASP A 621 12.31 -21.67 -5.52
N ASP A 622 12.76 -22.21 -4.37
CA ASP A 622 14.12 -22.73 -4.22
C ASP A 622 14.46 -23.80 -5.27
N THR A 623 15.61 -23.60 -5.92
CA THR A 623 16.11 -24.47 -6.99
C THR A 623 17.39 -25.18 -6.58
N PRO A 624 17.72 -26.33 -7.20
CA PRO A 624 19.02 -26.97 -7.03
C PRO A 624 20.23 -26.04 -7.21
N GLY A 625 20.11 -25.03 -8.09
CA GLY A 625 21.16 -24.03 -8.31
C GLY A 625 21.36 -23.12 -7.09
N ARG A 626 20.27 -22.65 -6.47
CA ARG A 626 20.34 -21.85 -5.23
C ARG A 626 20.91 -22.65 -4.08
N ILE A 627 20.54 -23.93 -3.94
CA ILE A 627 21.09 -24.79 -2.88
C ILE A 627 22.60 -24.98 -3.03
N ARG A 628 23.12 -25.08 -4.26
CA ARG A 628 24.58 -25.12 -4.50
C ARG A 628 25.27 -23.85 -4.03
N VAL A 629 24.67 -22.68 -4.28
CA VAL A 629 25.20 -21.40 -3.80
C VAL A 629 25.12 -21.32 -2.27
N LEU A 630 23.99 -21.71 -1.69
CA LEU A 630 23.76 -21.73 -0.24
C LEU A 630 24.79 -22.61 0.49
N CYS A 631 25.01 -23.85 0.02
CA CYS A 631 26.03 -24.74 0.58
C CYS A 631 27.45 -24.18 0.42
N SER A 632 27.74 -23.51 -0.71
CA SER A 632 29.04 -22.85 -0.89
C SER A 632 29.24 -21.68 0.08
N GLN A 633 28.20 -20.90 0.35
CA GLN A 633 28.22 -19.79 1.32
C GLN A 633 28.31 -20.32 2.75
N ALA A 634 27.62 -21.41 3.07
CA ALA A 634 27.67 -22.03 4.38
C ALA A 634 29.09 -22.49 4.76
N LEU A 635 29.85 -22.98 3.78
CA LEU A 635 31.25 -23.38 3.97
C LEU A 635 32.21 -22.20 4.08
N ARG A 636 31.89 -21.09 3.41
CA ARG A 636 32.72 -19.88 3.38
C ARG A 636 31.83 -18.63 3.40
N PRO A 637 31.32 -18.23 4.58
CA PRO A 637 30.35 -17.14 4.70
C PRO A 637 30.94 -15.80 4.27
N ASP A 638 32.23 -15.61 4.52
CA ASP A 638 33.01 -14.50 3.99
C ASP A 638 34.09 -15.01 3.01
N PRO A 639 33.89 -14.82 1.69
CA PRO A 639 34.91 -15.14 0.70
C PRO A 639 36.19 -14.31 0.83
N ALA A 640 36.13 -13.11 1.41
CA ALA A 640 37.27 -12.20 1.56
C ALA A 640 38.10 -12.50 2.81
N ASP A 641 37.51 -13.06 3.87
CA ASP A 641 38.20 -13.44 5.10
C ASP A 641 38.16 -14.97 5.36
N PRO A 642 39.22 -15.72 5.03
CA PRO A 642 39.29 -17.17 5.26
C PRO A 642 39.36 -17.55 6.75
N THR A 643 39.47 -16.59 7.68
CA THR A 643 39.42 -16.85 9.13
C THR A 643 37.99 -16.97 9.66
N VAL A 644 36.98 -16.56 8.88
CA VAL A 644 35.58 -16.78 9.19
C VAL A 644 35.24 -18.23 8.86
N GLY A 645 34.99 -19.01 9.91
CA GLY A 645 34.64 -20.42 9.79
C GLY A 645 33.25 -20.64 9.18
N PRO A 646 32.93 -21.90 8.84
CA PRO A 646 31.62 -22.26 8.31
C PRO A 646 30.50 -22.00 9.33
N VAL A 647 29.27 -21.88 8.82
CA VAL A 647 28.05 -21.81 9.65
C VAL A 647 27.73 -23.16 10.32
N ALA A 648 26.75 -23.19 11.22
CA ALA A 648 26.34 -24.42 11.91
C ALA A 648 25.64 -25.40 10.96
N ALA A 649 24.62 -24.93 10.25
CA ALA A 649 23.84 -25.74 9.32
C ALA A 649 23.37 -24.94 8.09
N VAL A 650 22.90 -25.66 7.07
CA VAL A 650 21.99 -25.11 6.06
C VAL A 650 20.59 -25.63 6.29
N CYS A 651 19.57 -24.75 6.30
CA CYS A 651 18.18 -25.16 6.44
C CYS A 651 17.43 -25.02 5.11
N VAL A 652 16.90 -26.15 4.61
CA VAL A 652 16.27 -26.28 3.27
C VAL A 652 14.95 -27.03 3.33
N TYR A 653 14.14 -26.98 2.26
CA TYR A 653 12.96 -27.84 2.18
C TYR A 653 13.33 -29.33 2.05
N PRO A 654 12.51 -30.28 2.57
CA PRO A 654 12.77 -31.72 2.53
C PRO A 654 13.14 -32.27 1.16
N ALA A 655 12.51 -31.76 0.10
CA ALA A 655 12.77 -32.17 -1.28
C ALA A 655 14.20 -31.83 -1.77
N LEU A 656 14.88 -30.90 -1.11
CA LEU A 656 16.22 -30.42 -1.46
C LEU A 656 17.31 -30.88 -0.48
N ALA A 657 16.91 -31.52 0.63
CA ALA A 657 17.82 -32.02 1.66
C ALA A 657 18.88 -32.97 1.10
N GLY A 658 18.50 -33.87 0.19
CA GLY A 658 19.43 -34.83 -0.44
C GLY A 658 20.56 -34.16 -1.20
N LEU A 659 20.25 -33.07 -1.91
CA LEU A 659 21.27 -32.30 -2.62
C LEU A 659 22.20 -31.56 -1.66
N ALA A 660 21.63 -30.94 -0.61
CA ALA A 660 22.44 -30.27 0.42
C ALA A 660 23.37 -31.27 1.14
N ALA A 661 22.86 -32.46 1.47
CA ALA A 661 23.63 -33.54 2.10
C ALA A 661 24.76 -34.05 1.21
N GLU A 662 24.52 -34.19 -0.10
CA GLU A 662 25.56 -34.54 -1.07
C GLU A 662 26.67 -33.47 -1.12
N LEU A 663 26.27 -32.19 -1.19
CA LEU A 663 27.21 -31.06 -1.33
C LEU A 663 28.04 -30.79 -0.08
N LEU A 664 27.48 -31.07 1.10
CA LEU A 664 28.11 -30.83 2.40
C LEU A 664 28.72 -32.09 3.02
N ALA A 665 28.71 -33.21 2.29
CA ALA A 665 29.30 -34.46 2.73
C ALA A 665 30.78 -34.29 3.12
N GLY A 666 31.11 -34.66 4.36
CA GLY A 666 32.48 -34.56 4.89
C GLY A 666 32.89 -33.15 5.35
N THR A 667 31.96 -32.21 5.38
CA THR A 667 32.16 -30.86 5.92
C THR A 667 31.58 -30.73 7.34
N PRO A 668 31.94 -29.70 8.12
CA PRO A 668 31.38 -29.50 9.46
C PRO A 668 29.97 -28.86 9.46
N VAL A 669 29.42 -28.50 8.30
CA VAL A 669 28.10 -27.87 8.18
C VAL A 669 27.02 -28.95 8.16
N ALA A 670 26.06 -28.89 9.09
CA ALA A 670 24.91 -29.79 9.12
C ALA A 670 23.85 -29.42 8.07
N VAL A 671 22.97 -30.36 7.75
CA VAL A 671 21.77 -30.12 6.93
C VAL A 671 20.56 -30.19 7.85
N ALA A 672 19.92 -29.04 8.03
CA ALA A 672 18.62 -28.93 8.65
C ALA A 672 17.52 -28.93 7.58
N SER A 673 16.31 -29.34 7.94
CA SER A 673 15.16 -29.19 7.05
C SER A 673 13.89 -28.82 7.77
N VAL A 674 13.08 -27.95 7.15
CA VAL A 674 11.78 -27.56 7.69
C VAL A 674 10.67 -28.45 7.14
N ALA A 675 10.00 -29.20 8.01
CA ALA A 675 8.91 -30.10 7.64
C ALA A 675 7.56 -29.60 8.18
N GLY A 676 6.48 -29.98 7.49
CA GLY A 676 5.12 -29.69 7.91
C GLY A 676 4.52 -28.43 7.31
N ALA A 677 4.67 -28.28 5.99
CA ALA A 677 4.05 -27.19 5.22
C ALA A 677 4.40 -25.77 5.72
N PHE A 678 5.69 -25.51 5.95
CA PHE A 678 6.18 -24.15 6.21
C PHE A 678 5.74 -23.18 5.10
N PRO A 679 5.34 -21.94 5.44
CA PRO A 679 5.26 -21.37 6.79
C PRO A 679 3.92 -21.64 7.50
N SER A 680 2.97 -22.29 6.84
CA SER A 680 1.57 -22.41 7.32
C SER A 680 1.38 -23.37 8.50
N GLY A 681 2.17 -24.44 8.55
CA GLY A 681 1.99 -25.51 9.55
C GLY A 681 0.69 -26.31 9.38
N LEU A 682 -0.04 -26.15 8.25
CA LEU A 682 -1.42 -26.63 8.08
C LEU A 682 -1.55 -28.04 7.48
N SER A 683 -0.45 -28.78 7.31
CA SER A 683 -0.53 -30.16 6.82
C SER A 683 -1.00 -31.14 7.91
N PRO A 684 -1.75 -32.21 7.56
CA PRO A 684 -2.10 -33.26 8.51
C PRO A 684 -0.87 -33.91 9.15
N LEU A 685 -0.99 -34.40 10.40
CA LEU A 685 0.11 -35.05 11.13
C LEU A 685 0.79 -36.19 10.35
N GLU A 686 0.02 -37.00 9.63
CA GLU A 686 0.55 -38.09 8.80
C GLU A 686 1.47 -37.58 7.67
N VAL A 687 1.16 -36.44 7.07
CA VAL A 687 1.99 -35.80 6.05
C VAL A 687 3.25 -35.22 6.69
N LYS A 688 3.13 -34.58 7.86
CA LYS A 688 4.28 -34.08 8.63
C LYS A 688 5.26 -35.21 8.94
N VAL A 689 4.77 -36.33 9.47
CA VAL A 689 5.60 -37.50 9.79
C VAL A 689 6.27 -38.06 8.54
N ALA A 690 5.55 -38.16 7.41
CA ALA A 690 6.11 -38.63 6.16
C ALA A 690 7.19 -37.68 5.60
N GLU A 691 6.97 -36.37 5.65
CA GLU A 691 7.97 -35.36 5.24
C GLU A 691 9.22 -35.40 6.11
N VAL A 692 9.06 -35.53 7.44
CA VAL A 692 10.18 -35.69 8.38
C VAL A 692 10.98 -36.96 8.07
N GLN A 693 10.31 -38.09 7.88
CA GLN A 693 10.97 -39.34 7.51
C GLN A 693 11.72 -39.22 6.18
N ALA A 694 11.13 -38.55 5.19
CA ALA A 694 11.76 -38.31 3.89
C ALA A 694 12.99 -37.40 4.00
N ALA A 695 12.92 -36.32 4.78
CA ALA A 695 14.05 -35.43 5.03
C ALA A 695 15.21 -36.14 5.74
N VAL A 696 14.91 -36.89 6.80
CA VAL A 696 15.93 -37.69 7.52
C VAL A 696 16.55 -38.75 6.60
N ALA A 697 15.74 -39.45 5.80
CA ALA A 697 16.25 -40.43 4.84
C ALA A 697 17.09 -39.78 3.73
N ALA A 698 16.81 -38.53 3.38
CA ALA A 698 17.58 -37.74 2.43
C ALA A 698 18.86 -37.13 3.04
N GLY A 699 19.08 -37.26 4.34
CA GLY A 699 20.34 -36.88 4.99
C GLY A 699 20.27 -35.63 5.88
N SER A 700 19.07 -35.12 6.18
CA SER A 700 18.92 -34.07 7.21
C SER A 700 19.30 -34.60 8.58
N GLN A 701 20.17 -33.88 9.29
CA GLN A 701 20.58 -34.17 10.67
C GLN A 701 19.72 -33.43 11.71
N GLU A 702 19.04 -32.37 11.29
CA GLU A 702 18.12 -31.58 12.11
C GLU A 702 16.81 -31.35 11.36
N ILE A 703 15.70 -31.34 12.11
CA ILE A 703 14.36 -31.16 11.58
C ILE A 703 13.65 -30.06 12.37
N ASP A 704 13.38 -28.97 11.68
CA ASP A 704 12.50 -27.92 12.17
C ASP A 704 11.06 -28.22 11.78
N THR A 705 10.12 -27.90 12.66
CA THR A 705 8.69 -28.03 12.33
C THR A 705 7.91 -26.79 12.76
N VAL A 706 6.92 -26.44 11.95
CA VAL A 706 6.05 -25.29 12.23
C VAL A 706 4.78 -25.76 12.91
N LEU A 707 4.51 -25.16 14.07
CA LEU A 707 3.25 -25.32 14.77
C LEU A 707 2.25 -24.25 14.32
N ASN A 708 1.07 -24.66 13.89
CA ASN A 708 -0.02 -23.72 13.67
C ASN A 708 -0.54 -23.23 15.04
N ARG A 709 -0.15 -22.02 15.42
CA ARG A 709 -0.49 -21.44 16.73
C ARG A 709 -2.00 -21.40 16.98
N SER A 710 -2.81 -21.09 15.97
CA SER A 710 -4.27 -21.03 16.12
C SER A 710 -4.89 -22.41 16.33
N ALA A 711 -4.38 -23.44 15.65
CA ALA A 711 -4.81 -24.83 15.87
C ALA A 711 -4.43 -25.33 17.26
N PHE A 712 -3.18 -25.10 17.68
CA PHE A 712 -2.67 -25.46 19.00
C PHE A 712 -3.49 -24.82 20.13
N LEU A 713 -3.73 -23.50 20.05
CA LEU A 713 -4.50 -22.76 21.06
C LEU A 713 -5.99 -23.12 21.06
N SER A 714 -6.52 -23.71 19.98
CA SER A 714 -7.91 -24.18 19.88
C SER A 714 -8.08 -25.65 20.29
N GLY A 715 -7.04 -26.30 20.81
CA GLY A 715 -7.09 -27.70 21.26
C GLY A 715 -7.13 -28.72 20.13
N ARG A 716 -6.82 -28.31 18.89
CA ARG A 716 -6.68 -29.21 17.74
C ARG A 716 -5.23 -29.64 17.62
N SER A 717 -4.86 -30.69 18.35
CA SER A 717 -3.50 -31.25 18.42
C SER A 717 -3.10 -32.09 17.21
N ASP A 718 -4.07 -32.49 16.37
CA ASP A 718 -3.87 -33.45 15.29
C ASP A 718 -3.55 -32.77 13.94
N THR A 719 -3.55 -31.43 13.94
CA THR A 719 -3.15 -30.51 12.86
C THR A 719 -1.99 -29.68 13.33
#